data_AF-A0A2G5IFP8-F1
#
_entry.id   AF-A0A2G5IFP8-F1
#
_cell.length_a   1.000
_cell.length_b   1.000
_cell.length_c   1.000
_cell.angle_alpha   90.00
_cell.angle_beta   90.00
_cell.angle_gamma   90.00
#
_symmetry.space_group_name_H-M   'P 1'
#
loop_
_entity.id
_entity.type
_entity.pdbx_description
1 polymer ?
#
loop_
_entity_poly.entity_id
_entity_poly.type
_entity_poly.pdbx_seq_one_letter_code
_entity_poly.pdbx_strand_id
1 'polypeptide(L)'
;MIGKRLAKEEYTVGWICALPQPEWKASRILLDEVHERAIIGHTTIHQYVYESMNGHNVVMGCLPATQIGIASAAAVAAEMSATFPSLRFGLLVGIGGGVPGSKDIRLGDVVVSQPDLRAGHGGVVQYDFGKAIHGGAFQPTGMLNQPPEILPSALGKVQSTPRKESRFDQYYNHEDFDDEPDFAERPNIDHLFHASYPHVPEKSSCMDCDASQVIERKSRKRSGPVVHYGLIASGNQVMKDAAKRDTISRQHHDVLCFEMEAAGLMNRFPCLVVRGICDYCDSHKNKEWQPLAAVAAAAWAKELLFNIAPSQVEAEKRIQETLHNIEKIGNQVQADIQATRHVVTAQLGDHQEQQIDKWLSPPDPSTNYNIATDLRHPNTGRWFLDSDEYIIWKANPSAPLWLNGIPGCGKTILSSAIIEDLKDGADTSGFIVLFHYFDFNDSSKQSFDKMLRSLVAQLYQQHEPCRHHVHQLHSSCKDGNEQPSTQALATILQSMTSDARNVTIVLDALDECETRRDLLHWLASHHLEKIRVLLTSRKEGDIEASFSKWIPAAAVVPIQERTVDEDIRKVVRSRIHHDEDLQRWKKWPEVQKEIETALIEKAGGMFRWAACQLDALKDCVNLRSLRDALSFLPEDLDGTYSRILEKVSEGNSRDMIRVLQFLTFSERPLRLDEAIDAIAIDTEESPAFRAENRMPNPKDIARVCSSLIKIITRQRALEDNESRANRDYIIEL
;
A
#
# COMPACT_ATOMS: atom_id res chain seq x y z
N MET A 1 -3.56 43.55 -56.35
CA MET A 1 -3.90 43.97 -54.98
C MET A 1 -2.84 43.39 -54.06
N ILE A 2 -2.25 44.22 -53.19
CA ILE A 2 -1.30 43.76 -52.16
C ILE A 2 -2.17 43.12 -51.07
N GLY A 3 -1.97 41.84 -50.79
CA GLY A 3 -2.81 41.10 -49.83
C GLY A 3 -2.66 41.65 -48.41
N LYS A 4 -3.70 41.55 -47.58
CA LYS A 4 -3.61 41.95 -46.18
C LYS A 4 -2.60 41.04 -45.45
N ARG A 5 -1.70 41.62 -44.66
CA ARG A 5 -0.75 40.87 -43.81
C ARG A 5 -1.23 40.88 -42.36
N LEU A 6 -1.51 39.71 -41.80
CA LEU A 6 -1.93 39.54 -40.41
C LEU A 6 -0.84 38.89 -39.55
N ALA A 7 -0.87 39.16 -38.26
CA ALA A 7 -0.06 38.48 -37.26
C ALA A 7 -0.58 37.06 -36.99
N LYS A 8 0.29 36.17 -36.51
CA LYS A 8 -0.06 34.76 -36.22
C LYS A 8 -1.10 34.63 -35.10
N GLU A 9 -1.17 35.62 -34.22
CA GLU A 9 -2.14 35.75 -33.13
C GLU A 9 -3.55 36.13 -33.62
N GLU A 10 -3.71 36.50 -34.89
CA GLU A 10 -5.01 36.86 -35.46
C GLU A 10 -5.75 35.66 -36.06
N TYR A 11 -5.09 34.51 -36.22
CA TYR A 11 -5.69 33.28 -36.72
C TYR A 11 -6.33 32.49 -35.59
N THR A 12 -7.61 32.16 -35.75
CA THR A 12 -8.45 31.55 -34.70
C THR A 12 -9.00 30.18 -35.08
N VAL A 13 -9.01 29.85 -36.37
CA VAL A 13 -9.49 28.56 -36.90
C VAL A 13 -8.36 27.84 -37.64
N GLY A 14 -8.11 26.59 -37.26
CA GLY A 14 -7.19 25.71 -37.98
C GLY A 14 -7.95 24.86 -38.99
N TRP A 15 -7.40 24.67 -40.19
CA TRP A 15 -7.98 23.81 -41.22
C TRP A 15 -6.92 22.81 -41.69
N ILE A 16 -7.17 21.52 -41.52
CA ILE A 16 -6.21 20.47 -41.86
C ILE A 16 -6.80 19.57 -42.94
N CYS A 17 -6.02 19.38 -44.01
CA CYS A 17 -6.27 18.38 -45.06
C CYS A 17 -5.18 17.30 -45.01
N ALA A 18 -5.52 16.06 -45.31
CA ALA A 18 -4.57 14.95 -45.40
C ALA A 18 -3.82 14.93 -46.73
N LEU A 19 -4.49 15.32 -47.83
CA LEU A 19 -3.94 15.22 -49.17
C LEU A 19 -3.79 16.58 -49.87
N PRO A 20 -2.62 16.88 -50.48
CA PRO A 20 -2.46 18.09 -51.29
C PRO A 20 -3.43 18.14 -52.47
N GLN A 21 -3.71 16.98 -53.05
CA GLN A 21 -4.74 16.76 -54.06
C GLN A 21 -5.59 15.55 -53.66
N PRO A 22 -6.93 15.62 -53.70
CA PRO A 22 -7.75 16.78 -54.08
C PRO A 22 -8.14 17.70 -52.90
N GLU A 23 -7.94 17.27 -51.65
CA GLU A 23 -8.52 17.91 -50.46
C GLU A 23 -8.06 19.36 -50.25
N TRP A 24 -6.75 19.58 -50.24
CA TRP A 24 -6.19 20.91 -50.00
C TRP A 24 -6.56 21.88 -51.13
N LYS A 25 -6.48 21.42 -52.39
CA LYS A 25 -6.83 22.24 -53.56
C LYS A 25 -8.30 22.65 -53.56
N ALA A 26 -9.21 21.72 -53.27
CA ALA A 26 -10.65 22.01 -53.20
C ALA A 26 -10.96 23.07 -52.13
N SER A 27 -10.32 22.95 -50.97
CA SER A 27 -10.48 23.91 -49.87
C SER A 27 -9.95 25.31 -50.23
N ARG A 28 -8.85 25.37 -50.99
CA ARG A 28 -8.22 26.63 -51.44
C ARG A 28 -8.99 27.39 -52.53
N ILE A 29 -9.83 26.69 -53.30
CA ILE A 29 -10.70 27.34 -54.29
C ILE A 29 -11.81 28.14 -53.57
N LEU A 30 -12.27 27.66 -52.42
CA LEU A 30 -13.36 28.27 -51.66
C LEU A 30 -12.90 29.40 -50.71
N LEU A 31 -11.74 30.03 -50.93
CA LEU A 31 -11.26 31.11 -50.09
C LEU A 31 -11.90 32.44 -50.48
N ASP A 32 -12.16 33.31 -49.49
CA ASP A 32 -12.64 34.67 -49.79
C ASP A 32 -11.46 35.61 -50.07
N GLU A 33 -10.38 35.51 -49.28
CA GLU A 33 -9.15 36.30 -49.45
C GLU A 33 -7.92 35.50 -48.98
N VAL A 34 -6.83 35.50 -49.75
CA VAL A 34 -5.54 34.96 -49.33
C VAL A 34 -4.66 36.08 -48.77
N HIS A 35 -4.22 35.92 -47.53
CA HIS A 35 -3.34 36.86 -46.84
C HIS A 35 -1.87 36.70 -47.24
N GLU A 36 -1.07 37.75 -47.07
CA GLU A 36 0.38 37.64 -47.20
C GLU A 36 1.00 36.75 -46.12
N ARG A 37 2.14 36.12 -46.44
CA ARG A 37 2.85 35.25 -45.48
C ARG A 37 3.14 36.01 -44.17
N ALA A 38 2.61 35.48 -43.06
CA ALA A 38 2.97 35.91 -41.72
C ALA A 38 4.50 35.79 -41.52
N ILE A 39 5.12 36.69 -40.75
CA ILE A 39 6.52 36.54 -40.33
C ILE A 39 6.56 35.42 -39.29
N ILE A 40 6.78 34.20 -39.74
CA ILE A 40 7.06 33.07 -38.86
C ILE A 40 8.57 32.97 -38.70
N GLY A 41 9.05 32.81 -37.46
CA GLY A 41 10.47 32.55 -37.19
C GLY A 41 10.96 31.29 -37.92
N HIS A 42 12.28 31.14 -38.09
CA HIS A 42 12.96 30.13 -38.93
C HIS A 42 12.75 28.63 -38.54
N THR A 43 11.67 28.25 -37.86
CA THR A 43 11.54 26.96 -37.16
C THR A 43 10.34 26.09 -37.55
N THR A 44 9.43 26.53 -38.43
CA THR A 44 8.30 25.68 -38.86
C THR A 44 8.70 24.74 -40.00
N ILE A 45 8.41 23.45 -39.85
CA ILE A 45 8.69 22.42 -40.87
C ILE A 45 7.52 22.21 -41.84
N HIS A 46 6.28 22.54 -41.46
CA HIS A 46 5.12 22.44 -42.34
C HIS A 46 4.80 23.77 -43.04
N GLN A 47 4.12 23.67 -44.18
CA GLN A 47 3.68 24.83 -44.95
C GLN A 47 2.21 25.13 -44.66
N TYR A 48 1.90 26.42 -44.48
CA TYR A 48 0.55 26.91 -44.22
C TYR A 48 0.11 27.94 -45.26
N VAL A 49 -1.19 27.95 -45.55
CA VAL A 49 -1.88 29.04 -46.26
C VAL A 49 -2.65 29.86 -45.24
N TYR A 50 -2.65 31.18 -45.45
CA TYR A 50 -3.25 32.16 -44.56
C TYR A 50 -4.40 32.83 -45.28
N GLU A 51 -5.58 32.86 -44.68
CA GLU A 51 -6.76 33.27 -45.43
C GLU A 51 -7.91 33.79 -44.55
N SER A 52 -8.90 34.34 -45.23
CA SER A 52 -10.22 34.67 -44.70
C SER A 52 -11.28 33.77 -45.33
N MET A 53 -12.17 33.21 -44.49
CA MET A 53 -13.32 32.43 -44.94
C MET A 53 -14.55 32.78 -44.10
N ASN A 54 -15.58 33.34 -44.73
CA ASN A 54 -16.80 33.88 -44.10
C ASN A 54 -16.50 34.84 -42.92
N GLY A 55 -15.44 35.63 -43.04
CA GLY A 55 -15.01 36.59 -42.02
C GLY A 55 -14.16 36.02 -40.88
N HIS A 56 -13.80 34.73 -40.94
CA HIS A 56 -12.88 34.09 -40.00
C HIS A 56 -11.47 34.06 -40.56
N ASN A 57 -10.46 34.34 -39.71
CA ASN A 57 -9.06 34.16 -40.08
C ASN A 57 -8.67 32.69 -39.91
N VAL A 58 -8.50 32.00 -41.03
CA VAL A 58 -8.21 30.57 -41.10
C VAL A 58 -6.74 30.36 -41.42
N VAL A 59 -6.11 29.41 -40.75
CA VAL A 59 -4.80 28.88 -41.13
C VAL A 59 -4.96 27.45 -41.63
N MET A 60 -4.62 27.24 -42.91
CA MET A 60 -4.76 25.95 -43.56
C MET A 60 -3.41 25.23 -43.65
N GLY A 61 -3.35 24.00 -43.16
CA GLY A 61 -2.20 23.11 -43.26
C GLY A 61 -2.57 21.82 -43.98
N CYS A 62 -1.57 21.21 -44.62
CA CYS A 62 -1.70 19.88 -45.19
C CYS A 62 -0.58 18.98 -44.70
N LEU A 63 -0.86 17.70 -44.57
CA LEU A 63 0.17 16.71 -44.32
C LEU A 63 1.22 16.72 -45.44
N PRO A 64 2.50 16.40 -45.14
CA PRO A 64 3.53 16.25 -46.16
C PRO A 64 3.12 15.24 -47.23
N ALA A 65 3.42 15.51 -48.50
CA ALA A 65 2.97 14.67 -49.62
C ALA A 65 3.41 13.19 -49.56
N THR A 66 4.43 12.86 -48.75
CA THR A 66 4.94 11.50 -48.55
C THR A 66 4.42 10.82 -47.30
N GLN A 67 3.56 11.48 -46.51
CA GLN A 67 3.07 11.01 -45.22
C GLN A 67 1.55 11.10 -45.15
N ILE A 68 0.92 10.07 -44.61
CA ILE A 68 -0.51 10.02 -44.32
C ILE A 68 -0.72 9.37 -42.95
N GLY A 69 -1.94 9.43 -42.44
CA GLY A 69 -2.32 8.74 -41.22
C GLY A 69 -2.11 9.54 -39.94
N ILE A 70 -2.50 8.91 -38.84
CA ILE A 70 -2.65 9.48 -37.49
C ILE A 70 -1.42 10.28 -37.03
N ALA A 71 -0.21 9.72 -37.19
CA ALA A 71 1.01 10.34 -36.67
C ALA A 71 1.39 11.64 -37.40
N SER A 72 1.23 11.67 -38.72
CA SER A 72 1.53 12.84 -39.53
C SER A 72 0.52 13.95 -39.26
N ALA A 73 -0.76 13.59 -39.16
CA ALA A 73 -1.82 14.53 -38.81
C ALA A 73 -1.61 15.16 -37.43
N ALA A 74 -1.23 14.35 -36.43
CA ALA A 74 -0.91 14.84 -35.09
C ALA A 74 0.30 15.80 -35.09
N ALA A 75 1.33 15.53 -35.90
CA ALA A 75 2.51 16.40 -36.02
C ALA A 75 2.16 17.78 -36.61
N VAL A 76 1.37 17.81 -37.68
CA VAL A 76 0.87 19.06 -38.28
C VAL A 76 0.02 19.83 -37.28
N ALA A 77 -0.92 19.18 -36.60
CA ALA A 77 -1.80 19.80 -35.62
C ALA A 77 -1.05 20.37 -34.41
N ALA A 78 -0.04 19.65 -33.92
CA ALA A 78 0.81 20.10 -32.81
C ALA A 78 1.64 21.33 -33.20
N GLU A 79 2.28 21.32 -34.37
CA GLU A 79 3.04 22.48 -34.86
C GLU A 79 2.12 23.68 -35.13
N MET A 80 0.97 23.44 -35.75
CA MET A 80 -0.03 24.48 -36.00
C MET A 80 -0.48 25.11 -34.68
N SER A 81 -0.81 24.31 -33.67
CA SER A 81 -1.20 24.81 -32.34
C SER A 81 -0.10 25.60 -31.65
N ALA A 82 1.16 25.17 -31.78
CA ALA A 82 2.31 25.87 -31.20
C ALA A 82 2.61 27.20 -31.92
N THR A 83 2.42 27.22 -33.24
CA THR A 83 2.73 28.37 -34.09
C THR A 83 1.65 29.46 -34.00
N PHE A 84 0.38 29.06 -33.90
CA PHE A 84 -0.78 29.95 -33.89
C PHE A 84 -1.47 29.90 -32.52
N PRO A 85 -1.04 30.72 -31.54
CA PRO A 85 -1.48 30.60 -30.15
C PRO A 85 -2.94 30.99 -29.91
N SER A 86 -3.55 31.70 -30.87
CA SER A 86 -4.95 32.13 -30.79
C SER A 86 -5.94 31.11 -31.36
N LEU A 87 -5.49 29.96 -31.84
CA LEU A 87 -6.39 28.92 -32.33
C LEU A 87 -7.38 28.47 -31.25
N ARG A 88 -8.64 28.32 -31.66
CA ARG A 88 -9.78 27.96 -30.82
C ARG A 88 -10.26 26.55 -31.11
N PHE A 89 -10.38 26.22 -32.39
CA PHE A 89 -10.70 24.88 -32.85
C PHE A 89 -10.11 24.61 -34.23
N GLY A 90 -10.09 23.34 -34.60
CA GLY A 90 -9.74 22.85 -35.91
C GLY A 90 -10.92 22.33 -36.72
N LEU A 91 -10.74 22.25 -38.03
CA LEU A 91 -11.54 21.44 -38.94
C LEU A 91 -10.60 20.46 -39.64
N LEU A 92 -10.92 19.17 -39.58
CA LEU A 92 -10.26 18.14 -40.37
C LEU A 92 -11.15 17.83 -41.56
N VAL A 93 -10.79 18.36 -42.72
CA VAL A 93 -11.63 18.35 -43.92
C VAL A 93 -10.94 17.54 -45.00
N GLY A 94 -11.64 16.57 -45.55
CA GLY A 94 -11.07 15.73 -46.60
C GLY A 94 -12.03 14.66 -47.11
N ILE A 95 -11.48 13.60 -47.66
CA ILE A 95 -12.24 12.46 -48.18
C ILE A 95 -12.23 11.30 -47.17
N GLY A 96 -13.24 10.45 -47.29
CA GLY A 96 -13.36 9.21 -46.52
C GLY A 96 -14.19 8.19 -47.29
N GLY A 97 -14.20 6.95 -46.81
CA GLY A 97 -15.04 5.91 -47.40
C GLY A 97 -16.32 5.74 -46.58
N GLY A 98 -17.47 5.66 -47.25
CA GLY A 98 -18.78 5.59 -46.64
C GLY A 98 -19.17 4.17 -46.25
N VAL A 99 -19.97 4.06 -45.18
CA VAL A 99 -20.52 2.78 -44.72
C VAL A 99 -22.01 2.72 -45.08
N PRO A 100 -22.38 1.99 -46.14
CA PRO A 100 -23.79 1.81 -46.49
C PRO A 100 -24.48 0.92 -45.46
N GLY A 101 -25.67 1.31 -44.99
CA GLY A 101 -26.37 0.55 -43.95
C GLY A 101 -27.68 1.20 -43.52
N SER A 102 -27.78 1.54 -42.23
CA SER A 102 -28.96 2.20 -41.65
C SER A 102 -29.26 3.58 -42.27
N LYS A 103 -28.24 4.23 -42.83
CA LYS A 103 -28.35 5.44 -43.66
C LYS A 103 -27.99 5.12 -45.11
N ASP A 104 -28.74 5.71 -46.04
CA ASP A 104 -28.44 5.65 -47.48
C ASP A 104 -27.29 6.61 -47.80
N ILE A 105 -26.05 6.22 -47.49
CA ILE A 105 -24.83 6.95 -47.81
C ILE A 105 -24.44 6.66 -49.26
N ARG A 106 -24.09 7.71 -50.01
CA ARG A 106 -23.73 7.64 -51.43
C ARG A 106 -22.41 8.33 -51.74
N LEU A 107 -21.80 7.97 -52.87
CA LEU A 107 -20.61 8.65 -53.35
C LEU A 107 -20.93 10.13 -53.61
N GLY A 108 -20.02 11.02 -53.19
CA GLY A 108 -20.21 12.47 -53.19
C GLY A 108 -20.96 13.03 -51.98
N ASP A 109 -21.63 12.22 -51.16
CA ASP A 109 -22.22 12.69 -49.90
C ASP A 109 -21.15 13.17 -48.92
N VAL A 110 -21.58 13.86 -47.86
CA VAL A 110 -20.72 14.31 -46.76
C VAL A 110 -21.12 13.60 -45.48
N VAL A 111 -20.13 13.09 -44.74
CA VAL A 111 -20.28 12.61 -43.37
C VAL A 111 -19.55 13.54 -42.43
N VAL A 112 -20.25 13.99 -41.38
CA VAL A 112 -19.73 14.90 -40.36
C VAL A 112 -19.73 14.18 -39.02
N SER A 113 -18.59 14.22 -38.32
CA SER A 113 -18.48 13.61 -36.99
C SER A 113 -19.45 14.28 -36.02
N GLN A 114 -20.30 13.52 -35.35
CA GLN A 114 -21.20 14.04 -34.33
C GLN A 114 -21.09 13.19 -33.05
N PRO A 115 -20.90 13.83 -31.87
CA PRO A 115 -20.89 13.11 -30.60
C PRO A 115 -22.18 12.31 -30.38
N ASP A 116 -22.04 11.07 -29.91
CA ASP A 116 -23.14 10.23 -29.46
C ASP A 116 -23.09 10.10 -27.93
N LEU A 117 -23.93 10.90 -27.27
CA LEU A 117 -24.02 10.92 -25.81
C LEU A 117 -24.57 9.62 -25.22
N ARG A 118 -25.30 8.80 -25.99
CA ARG A 118 -25.87 7.53 -25.50
C ARG A 118 -24.83 6.42 -25.52
N ALA A 119 -23.98 6.40 -26.56
CA ALA A 119 -22.87 5.46 -26.68
C ALA A 119 -21.58 5.95 -25.99
N GLY A 120 -21.56 7.20 -25.53
CA GLY A 120 -20.39 7.80 -24.88
C GLY A 120 -19.24 8.13 -25.84
N HIS A 121 -19.51 8.34 -27.13
CA HIS A 121 -18.47 8.61 -28.13
C HIS A 121 -18.38 10.10 -28.50
N GLY A 122 -17.16 10.63 -28.62
CA GLY A 122 -16.89 12.03 -28.99
C GLY A 122 -17.11 12.38 -30.48
N GLY A 123 -17.70 11.48 -31.27
CA GLY A 123 -17.94 11.65 -32.70
C GLY A 123 -16.93 10.95 -33.61
N VAL A 124 -15.79 10.53 -33.06
CA VAL A 124 -14.77 9.73 -33.74
C VAL A 124 -14.40 8.54 -32.85
N VAL A 125 -14.17 7.39 -33.47
CA VAL A 125 -13.75 6.16 -32.80
C VAL A 125 -12.49 5.62 -33.45
N GLN A 126 -11.44 5.34 -32.65
CA GLN A 126 -10.25 4.67 -33.17
C GLN A 126 -10.48 3.15 -33.16
N TYR A 127 -10.78 2.57 -34.32
CA TYR A 127 -11.21 1.16 -34.40
C TYR A 127 -10.06 0.15 -34.32
N ASP A 128 -8.81 0.60 -34.49
CA ASP A 128 -7.61 -0.24 -34.50
C ASP A 128 -6.73 -0.11 -33.25
N PHE A 129 -7.20 0.59 -32.21
CA PHE A 129 -6.48 0.77 -30.94
C PHE A 129 -7.19 0.11 -29.75
N GLY A 130 -6.52 -0.89 -29.17
CA GLY A 130 -7.15 -1.80 -28.21
C GLY A 130 -6.36 -3.08 -27.98
N LYS A 131 -6.92 -3.97 -27.17
CA LYS A 131 -6.34 -5.28 -26.87
C LYS A 131 -6.80 -6.31 -27.88
N ALA A 132 -5.85 -7.04 -28.48
CA ALA A 132 -6.15 -8.29 -29.15
C ALA A 132 -6.45 -9.36 -28.10
N ILE A 133 -7.60 -10.02 -28.22
CA ILE A 133 -8.09 -11.07 -27.33
C ILE A 133 -8.02 -12.41 -28.08
N HIS A 134 -7.86 -13.49 -27.31
CA HIS A 134 -7.83 -14.87 -27.84
C HIS A 134 -9.03 -15.12 -28.78
N GLY A 135 -8.77 -15.75 -29.93
CA GLY A 135 -9.80 -16.02 -30.95
C GLY A 135 -10.03 -14.87 -31.96
N GLY A 136 -9.16 -13.86 -31.99
CA GLY A 136 -9.24 -12.76 -32.97
C GLY A 136 -10.23 -11.65 -32.59
N ALA A 137 -10.79 -11.69 -31.38
CA ALA A 137 -11.62 -10.61 -30.86
C ALA A 137 -10.76 -9.38 -30.52
N PHE A 138 -11.32 -8.19 -30.71
CA PHE A 138 -10.65 -6.93 -30.42
C PHE A 138 -11.45 -6.16 -29.36
N GLN A 139 -10.78 -5.74 -28.29
CA GLN A 139 -11.39 -4.94 -27.25
C GLN A 139 -10.85 -3.51 -27.32
N PRO A 140 -11.67 -2.51 -27.69
CA PRO A 140 -11.28 -1.11 -27.64
C PRO A 140 -10.94 -0.70 -26.21
N THR A 141 -9.81 0.01 -26.01
CA THR A 141 -9.36 0.43 -24.67
C THR A 141 -9.24 1.93 -24.50
N GLY A 142 -9.75 2.72 -25.45
CA GLY A 142 -9.63 4.18 -25.44
C GLY A 142 -10.88 4.86 -25.95
N MET A 143 -11.04 6.12 -25.56
CA MET A 143 -12.09 7.01 -26.03
C MET A 143 -11.46 8.31 -26.51
N LEU A 144 -11.93 8.82 -27.65
CA LEU A 144 -11.46 10.09 -28.19
C LEU A 144 -12.34 11.24 -27.70
N ASN A 145 -11.73 12.39 -27.46
CA ASN A 145 -12.42 13.62 -27.05
C ASN A 145 -13.46 14.08 -28.10
N GLN A 146 -14.37 14.93 -27.66
CA GLN A 146 -15.38 15.59 -28.50
C GLN A 146 -14.92 16.98 -28.98
N PRO A 147 -15.45 17.50 -30.10
CA PRO A 147 -15.20 18.87 -30.55
C PRO A 147 -15.68 19.91 -29.51
N PRO A 148 -15.11 21.13 -29.49
CA PRO A 148 -15.55 22.23 -28.62
C PRO A 148 -17.02 22.60 -28.86
N GLU A 149 -17.74 23.03 -27.82
CA GLU A 149 -19.21 23.22 -27.83
C GLU A 149 -19.71 24.15 -28.94
N ILE A 150 -18.90 25.11 -29.37
CA ILE A 150 -19.22 25.98 -30.51
C ILE A 150 -19.54 25.18 -31.78
N LEU A 151 -18.87 24.05 -32.02
CA LEU A 151 -19.04 23.23 -33.22
C LEU A 151 -20.33 22.40 -33.17
N PRO A 152 -20.66 21.61 -32.13
CA PRO A 152 -21.97 20.98 -31.99
C PRO A 152 -23.15 21.96 -32.00
N SER A 153 -22.98 23.15 -31.41
CA SER A 153 -24.01 24.20 -31.47
C SER A 153 -24.26 24.67 -32.90
N ALA A 154 -23.18 24.92 -33.66
CA ALA A 154 -23.26 25.25 -35.07
C ALA A 154 -23.83 24.11 -35.93
N LEU A 155 -23.51 22.85 -35.62
CA LEU A 155 -24.12 21.67 -36.26
C LEU A 155 -25.63 21.69 -36.11
N GLY A 156 -26.14 21.90 -34.89
CA GLY A 156 -27.57 21.97 -34.64
C GLY A 156 -28.26 23.07 -35.47
N LYS A 157 -27.62 24.24 -35.57
CA LYS A 157 -28.09 25.34 -36.42
C LYS A 157 -28.15 24.93 -37.90
N VAL A 158 -27.04 24.44 -38.47
CA VAL A 158 -26.95 24.01 -39.88
C VAL A 158 -27.97 22.91 -40.20
N GLN A 159 -28.16 21.95 -39.29
CA GLN A 159 -29.14 20.86 -39.44
C GLN A 159 -30.59 21.38 -39.47
N SER A 160 -30.88 22.44 -38.71
CA SER A 160 -32.20 23.06 -38.65
C SER A 160 -32.47 24.03 -39.79
N THR A 161 -31.42 24.53 -40.46
CA THR A 161 -31.54 25.52 -41.53
C THR A 161 -32.23 24.90 -42.76
N PRO A 162 -33.36 25.46 -43.23
CA PRO A 162 -33.97 25.04 -44.48
C PRO A 162 -32.98 25.15 -45.63
N ARG A 163 -32.91 24.14 -46.50
CA ARG A 163 -31.89 24.11 -47.55
C ARG A 163 -31.84 25.34 -48.46
N LYS A 164 -32.99 25.96 -48.74
CA LYS A 164 -33.09 27.20 -49.54
C LYS A 164 -32.36 28.40 -48.91
N GLU A 165 -32.10 28.35 -47.62
CA GLU A 165 -31.39 29.36 -46.83
C GLU A 165 -29.91 28.97 -46.61
N SER A 166 -29.53 27.74 -46.96
CA SER A 166 -28.15 27.25 -46.86
C SER A 166 -27.33 27.68 -48.08
N ARG A 167 -26.05 28.01 -47.87
CA ARG A 167 -25.10 28.32 -48.96
C ARG A 167 -24.34 27.10 -49.45
N PHE A 168 -24.59 25.92 -48.88
CA PHE A 168 -23.85 24.71 -49.25
C PHE A 168 -23.95 24.37 -50.75
N ASP A 169 -25.13 24.46 -51.37
CA ASP A 169 -25.26 24.21 -52.82
C ASP A 169 -24.54 25.27 -53.66
N GLN A 170 -24.48 26.51 -53.18
CA GLN A 170 -23.74 27.59 -53.82
C GLN A 170 -22.23 27.32 -53.76
N TYR A 171 -21.70 26.94 -52.59
CA TYR A 171 -20.28 26.61 -52.44
C TYR A 171 -19.90 25.33 -53.19
N TYR A 172 -20.78 24.32 -53.21
CA TYR A 172 -20.53 23.08 -53.93
C TYR A 172 -20.50 23.25 -55.46
N ASN A 173 -21.25 24.22 -55.99
CA ASN A 173 -21.28 24.53 -57.43
C ASN A 173 -20.56 25.86 -57.74
N HIS A 174 -19.51 26.18 -56.99
CA HIS A 174 -18.71 27.38 -57.25
C HIS A 174 -18.07 27.30 -58.64
N GLU A 175 -18.12 28.41 -59.41
CA GLU A 175 -17.70 28.44 -60.81
C GLU A 175 -16.22 28.13 -61.02
N ASP A 176 -15.34 28.58 -60.09
CA ASP A 176 -13.91 28.27 -60.12
C ASP A 176 -13.57 26.76 -60.10
N PHE A 177 -14.50 25.89 -59.70
CA PHE A 177 -14.29 24.44 -59.84
C PHE A 177 -14.41 23.96 -61.28
N ASP A 178 -15.22 24.60 -62.10
CA ASP A 178 -15.39 24.25 -63.51
C ASP A 178 -14.17 24.70 -64.35
N ASP A 179 -13.45 25.72 -63.88
CA ASP A 179 -12.19 26.21 -64.49
C ASP A 179 -10.97 25.32 -64.16
N GLU A 180 -11.12 24.41 -63.20
CA GLU A 180 -10.03 23.56 -62.73
C GLU A 180 -10.20 22.12 -63.24
N PRO A 181 -9.32 21.63 -64.14
CA PRO A 181 -9.48 20.32 -64.80
C PRO A 181 -9.73 19.14 -63.86
N ASP A 182 -9.12 19.14 -62.68
CA ASP A 182 -9.27 18.07 -61.69
C ASP A 182 -10.69 17.98 -61.08
N PHE A 183 -11.49 19.05 -61.16
CA PHE A 183 -12.84 19.14 -60.58
C PHE A 183 -13.96 19.33 -61.62
N ALA A 184 -13.61 19.71 -62.85
CA ALA A 184 -14.55 19.92 -63.94
C ALA A 184 -15.28 18.62 -64.37
N GLU A 185 -14.60 17.47 -64.28
CA GLU A 185 -15.20 16.17 -64.57
C GLU A 185 -16.01 15.63 -63.38
N ARG A 186 -17.33 15.53 -63.54
CA ARG A 186 -18.23 15.01 -62.50
C ARG A 186 -18.65 13.56 -62.81
N PRO A 187 -18.21 12.56 -62.03
CA PRO A 187 -18.70 11.19 -62.19
C PRO A 187 -20.21 11.16 -61.95
N ASN A 188 -20.94 10.48 -62.84
CA ASN A 188 -22.40 10.47 -62.87
C ASN A 188 -23.02 9.12 -62.46
N ILE A 189 -22.19 8.12 -62.15
CA ILE A 189 -22.62 6.76 -61.85
C ILE A 189 -22.09 6.33 -60.48
N ASP A 190 -23.01 6.13 -59.54
CA ASP A 190 -22.73 5.63 -58.19
C ASP A 190 -23.13 4.14 -58.09
N HIS A 191 -22.13 3.27 -58.10
CA HIS A 191 -22.30 1.82 -57.98
C HIS A 191 -21.93 1.33 -56.58
N LEU A 192 -22.91 0.75 -55.88
CA LEU A 192 -22.70 0.01 -54.64
C LEU A 192 -22.90 -1.48 -54.93
N PHE A 193 -21.87 -2.29 -54.71
CA PHE A 193 -21.94 -3.74 -54.90
C PHE A 193 -22.34 -4.47 -53.61
N HIS A 194 -22.86 -5.69 -53.74
CA HIS A 194 -23.07 -6.58 -52.60
C HIS A 194 -21.76 -6.83 -51.86
N ALA A 195 -21.79 -6.79 -50.51
CA ALA A 195 -20.61 -6.95 -49.67
C ALA A 195 -19.86 -8.29 -49.87
N SER A 196 -20.55 -9.32 -50.36
CA SER A 196 -19.99 -10.64 -50.68
C SER A 196 -19.34 -10.73 -52.06
N TYR A 197 -19.49 -9.71 -52.91
CA TYR A 197 -18.90 -9.68 -54.25
C TYR A 197 -17.55 -8.96 -54.20
N PRO A 198 -16.42 -9.66 -54.39
CA PRO A 198 -15.13 -9.01 -54.47
C PRO A 198 -14.86 -8.48 -55.89
N HIS A 199 -14.18 -7.34 -55.96
CA HIS A 199 -13.64 -6.81 -57.21
C HIS A 199 -12.57 -7.75 -57.81
N VAL A 200 -12.44 -7.76 -59.13
CA VAL A 200 -11.45 -8.59 -59.85
C VAL A 200 -10.05 -7.99 -59.70
N PRO A 201 -9.08 -8.69 -59.06
CA PRO A 201 -7.80 -8.10 -58.61
C PRO A 201 -6.93 -7.40 -59.68
N GLU A 202 -7.15 -7.67 -60.96
CA GLU A 202 -6.33 -7.18 -62.08
C GLU A 202 -6.90 -5.94 -62.79
N LYS A 203 -8.09 -5.46 -62.41
CA LYS A 203 -8.74 -4.31 -63.07
C LYS A 203 -8.69 -3.06 -62.18
N SER A 204 -8.50 -1.89 -62.80
CA SER A 204 -8.46 -0.60 -62.08
C SER A 204 -9.82 0.11 -62.02
N SER A 205 -10.82 -0.38 -62.75
CA SER A 205 -12.17 0.17 -62.84
C SER A 205 -13.24 -0.88 -62.59
N CYS A 206 -14.47 -0.43 -62.35
CA CYS A 206 -15.63 -1.30 -62.17
C CYS A 206 -16.44 -1.52 -63.46
N MET A 207 -15.92 -1.11 -64.62
CA MET A 207 -16.65 -1.22 -65.90
C MET A 207 -16.96 -2.67 -66.29
N ASP A 208 -16.10 -3.61 -65.89
CA ASP A 208 -16.25 -5.03 -66.18
C ASP A 208 -16.78 -5.85 -64.99
N CYS A 209 -17.24 -5.18 -63.93
CA CYS A 209 -17.90 -5.85 -62.81
C CYS A 209 -19.31 -6.28 -63.20
N ASP A 210 -19.79 -7.38 -62.61
CA ASP A 210 -21.12 -7.91 -62.89
C ASP A 210 -22.20 -6.93 -62.40
N ALA A 211 -22.91 -6.31 -63.35
CA ALA A 211 -23.96 -5.35 -63.07
C ALA A 211 -25.11 -5.93 -62.22
N SER A 212 -25.31 -7.26 -62.23
CA SER A 212 -26.31 -7.92 -61.38
C SER A 212 -25.95 -7.90 -59.90
N GLN A 213 -24.68 -7.64 -59.56
CA GLN A 213 -24.19 -7.54 -58.18
C GLN A 213 -24.33 -6.12 -57.61
N VAL A 214 -24.79 -5.16 -58.42
CA VAL A 214 -25.07 -3.79 -57.98
C VAL A 214 -26.39 -3.77 -57.19
N ILE A 215 -26.35 -3.20 -55.98
CA ILE A 215 -27.51 -3.06 -55.12
C ILE A 215 -28.46 -2.02 -55.72
N GLU A 216 -29.67 -2.44 -56.05
CA GLU A 216 -30.73 -1.54 -56.51
C GLU A 216 -31.16 -0.61 -55.38
N ARG A 217 -30.97 0.71 -55.58
CA ARG A 217 -31.32 1.75 -54.60
C ARG A 217 -32.36 2.68 -55.18
N LYS A 218 -33.34 3.08 -54.36
CA LYS A 218 -34.38 4.05 -54.77
C LYS A 218 -33.74 5.35 -55.26
N SER A 219 -34.24 5.88 -56.35
CA SER A 219 -33.82 7.20 -56.82
C SER A 219 -34.11 8.26 -55.75
N ARG A 220 -33.12 9.12 -55.47
CA ARG A 220 -33.32 10.24 -54.55
C ARG A 220 -34.19 11.27 -55.24
N LYS A 221 -35.12 11.88 -54.49
CA LYS A 221 -35.97 12.98 -54.99
C LYS A 221 -35.17 14.23 -55.37
N ARG A 222 -33.88 14.27 -55.03
CA ARG A 222 -33.02 15.44 -55.09
C ARG A 222 -31.68 15.09 -55.72
N SER A 223 -31.17 15.97 -56.58
CA SER A 223 -29.82 15.92 -57.14
C SER A 223 -28.80 16.58 -56.21
N GLY A 224 -27.59 16.04 -56.16
CA GLY A 224 -26.46 16.58 -55.37
C GLY A 224 -26.25 15.89 -54.02
N PRO A 225 -25.20 16.33 -53.29
CA PRO A 225 -24.74 15.66 -52.09
C PRO A 225 -25.67 15.84 -50.88
N VAL A 226 -25.85 14.74 -50.13
CA VAL A 226 -26.57 14.70 -48.85
C VAL A 226 -25.57 14.71 -47.70
N VAL A 227 -25.90 15.40 -46.62
CA VAL A 227 -25.06 15.48 -45.42
C VAL A 227 -25.61 14.51 -44.38
N HIS A 228 -24.74 13.65 -43.84
CA HIS A 228 -25.03 12.70 -42.78
C HIS A 228 -24.20 13.04 -41.55
N TYR A 229 -24.79 12.85 -40.38
CA TYR A 229 -24.14 13.13 -39.10
C TYR A 229 -24.06 11.86 -38.26
N GLY A 230 -22.90 11.56 -37.69
CA GLY A 230 -22.71 10.37 -36.86
C GLY A 230 -21.25 10.04 -36.60
N LEU A 231 -20.99 8.79 -36.20
CA LEU A 231 -19.65 8.34 -35.83
C LEU A 231 -18.76 8.13 -37.06
N ILE A 232 -17.52 8.57 -36.97
CA ILE A 232 -16.46 8.32 -37.96
C ILE A 232 -15.42 7.38 -37.34
N ALA A 233 -15.09 6.30 -38.04
CA ALA A 233 -14.05 5.36 -37.65
C ALA A 233 -12.69 5.82 -38.20
N SER A 234 -11.71 5.95 -37.31
CA SER A 234 -10.35 6.39 -37.62
C SER A 234 -9.33 5.29 -37.36
N GLY A 235 -8.33 5.12 -38.22
CA GLY A 235 -7.28 4.12 -38.03
C GLY A 235 -6.16 4.22 -39.06
N ASN A 236 -5.09 3.44 -38.88
CA ASN A 236 -3.94 3.43 -39.79
C ASN A 236 -4.06 2.40 -40.93
N GLN A 237 -5.22 1.76 -41.08
CA GLN A 237 -5.46 0.76 -42.14
C GLN A 237 -6.41 1.31 -43.21
N VAL A 238 -6.03 1.22 -44.48
CA VAL A 238 -6.97 1.47 -45.58
C VAL A 238 -7.99 0.35 -45.63
N MET A 239 -9.28 0.66 -45.43
CA MET A 239 -10.35 -0.33 -45.51
C MET A 239 -10.70 -0.63 -46.97
N LYS A 240 -10.54 -1.89 -47.39
CA LYS A 240 -10.90 -2.42 -48.72
C LYS A 240 -11.69 -3.74 -48.65
N ASP A 241 -12.34 -3.98 -47.52
CA ASP A 241 -13.04 -5.22 -47.23
C ASP A 241 -14.43 -4.89 -46.66
N ALA A 242 -15.46 -5.15 -47.45
CA ALA A 242 -16.84 -4.85 -47.11
C ALA A 242 -17.31 -5.63 -45.87
N ALA A 243 -16.90 -6.90 -45.72
CA ALA A 243 -17.30 -7.72 -44.58
C ALA A 243 -16.62 -7.25 -43.28
N LYS A 244 -15.34 -6.88 -43.35
CA LYS A 244 -14.61 -6.29 -42.22
C LYS A 244 -15.18 -4.92 -41.85
N ARG A 245 -15.45 -4.06 -42.83
CA ARG A 245 -16.14 -2.76 -42.66
C ARG A 245 -17.45 -2.93 -41.91
N ASP A 246 -18.33 -3.82 -42.35
CA ASP A 246 -19.65 -4.04 -41.76
C ASP A 246 -19.57 -4.65 -40.35
N THR A 247 -18.53 -5.43 -40.08
CA THR A 247 -18.27 -5.97 -38.75
C THR A 247 -17.83 -4.87 -37.78
N ILE A 248 -16.88 -4.03 -38.18
CA ILE A 248 -16.40 -2.91 -37.37
C ILE A 248 -17.53 -1.90 -37.14
N SER A 249 -18.32 -1.59 -38.17
CA SER A 249 -19.46 -0.67 -38.02
C SER A 249 -20.44 -1.14 -36.95
N ARG A 250 -20.82 -2.42 -36.95
CA ARG A 250 -21.69 -3.01 -35.92
C ARG A 250 -21.05 -3.03 -34.52
N GLN A 251 -19.74 -3.28 -34.44
CA GLN A 251 -19.00 -3.29 -33.16
C GLN A 251 -18.90 -1.90 -32.53
N HIS A 252 -18.96 -0.84 -33.34
CA HIS A 252 -18.74 0.54 -32.91
C HIS A 252 -19.97 1.43 -33.15
N HIS A 253 -21.17 0.90 -32.88
CA HIS A 253 -22.43 1.67 -32.86
C HIS A 253 -22.77 2.36 -34.20
N ASP A 254 -22.67 1.61 -35.31
CA ASP A 254 -23.05 2.05 -36.65
C ASP A 254 -22.25 3.27 -37.16
N VAL A 255 -20.91 3.12 -37.24
CA VAL A 255 -20.06 4.13 -37.88
C VAL A 255 -20.45 4.35 -39.34
N LEU A 256 -20.41 5.60 -39.79
CA LEU A 256 -20.89 6.03 -41.10
C LEU A 256 -19.78 6.22 -42.13
N CYS A 257 -18.55 6.40 -41.67
CA CYS A 257 -17.40 6.70 -42.52
C CYS A 257 -16.12 6.12 -41.90
N PHE A 258 -15.17 5.68 -42.74
CA PHE A 258 -13.79 5.41 -42.36
C PHE A 258 -12.84 6.46 -42.94
N GLU A 259 -11.87 6.89 -42.14
CA GLU A 259 -10.77 7.77 -42.52
C GLU A 259 -9.52 7.44 -41.69
N MET A 260 -8.40 8.15 -41.88
CA MET A 260 -7.09 7.73 -41.35
C MET A 260 -6.37 8.74 -40.46
N GLU A 261 -6.94 9.90 -40.16
CA GLU A 261 -6.19 10.98 -39.50
C GLU A 261 -6.78 11.37 -38.13
N ALA A 262 -8.11 11.39 -37.99
CA ALA A 262 -8.79 12.04 -36.88
C ALA A 262 -8.37 11.56 -35.49
N ALA A 263 -8.10 10.26 -35.31
CA ALA A 263 -7.68 9.70 -34.02
C ALA A 263 -6.39 10.33 -33.48
N GLY A 264 -5.53 10.89 -34.33
CA GLY A 264 -4.31 11.60 -33.93
C GLY A 264 -4.58 13.01 -33.41
N LEU A 265 -5.72 13.59 -33.78
CA LEU A 265 -6.07 14.98 -33.51
C LEU A 265 -6.97 15.11 -32.29
N MET A 266 -8.05 14.33 -32.21
CA MET A 266 -9.18 14.60 -31.30
C MET A 266 -8.77 14.89 -29.85
N ASN A 267 -7.76 14.20 -29.32
CA ASN A 267 -7.33 14.35 -27.93
C ASN A 267 -6.48 15.59 -27.64
N ARG A 268 -5.83 16.18 -28.65
CA ARG A 268 -4.86 17.29 -28.48
C ARG A 268 -5.13 18.50 -29.36
N PHE A 269 -5.96 18.34 -30.37
CA PHE A 269 -6.37 19.39 -31.29
C PHE A 269 -7.90 19.31 -31.42
N PRO A 270 -8.64 20.08 -30.61
CA PRO A 270 -10.09 20.05 -30.61
C PRO A 270 -10.63 20.43 -32.00
N CYS A 271 -11.15 19.46 -32.74
CA CYS A 271 -11.59 19.66 -34.12
C CYS A 271 -12.88 18.91 -34.46
N LEU A 272 -13.59 19.40 -35.48
CA LEU A 272 -14.68 18.67 -36.13
C LEU A 272 -14.16 18.00 -37.40
N VAL A 273 -14.57 16.76 -37.66
CA VAL A 273 -14.16 15.99 -38.82
C VAL A 273 -15.27 16.00 -39.88
N VAL A 274 -14.90 16.36 -41.11
CA VAL A 274 -15.79 16.47 -42.26
C VAL A 274 -15.21 15.66 -43.41
N ARG A 275 -15.91 14.59 -43.81
CA ARG A 275 -15.46 13.67 -44.85
C ARG A 275 -16.43 13.60 -46.01
N GLY A 276 -15.96 13.94 -47.19
CA GLY A 276 -16.66 13.65 -48.44
C GLY A 276 -16.48 12.18 -48.80
N ILE A 277 -17.54 11.52 -49.21
CA ILE A 277 -17.53 10.08 -49.48
C ILE A 277 -17.02 9.79 -50.89
N CYS A 278 -15.83 9.18 -50.98
CA CYS A 278 -15.18 8.86 -52.26
C CYS A 278 -15.18 7.36 -52.64
N ASP A 279 -15.53 6.48 -51.71
CA ASP A 279 -15.67 5.04 -51.93
C ASP A 279 -16.54 4.41 -50.82
N TYR A 280 -16.76 3.10 -50.89
CA TYR A 280 -17.53 2.35 -49.89
C TYR A 280 -16.67 1.47 -48.97
N CYS A 281 -15.35 1.70 -48.87
CA CYS A 281 -14.45 0.88 -48.04
C CYS A 281 -14.46 -0.61 -48.40
N ASP A 282 -14.65 -0.93 -49.67
CA ASP A 282 -14.65 -2.29 -50.20
C ASP A 282 -13.55 -2.46 -51.26
N SER A 283 -13.55 -3.62 -51.91
CA SER A 283 -12.56 -3.97 -52.93
C SER A 283 -12.73 -3.17 -54.23
N HIS A 284 -13.85 -2.47 -54.43
CA HIS A 284 -14.17 -1.67 -55.62
C HIS A 284 -13.66 -0.22 -55.52
N LYS A 285 -13.04 0.15 -54.39
CA LYS A 285 -12.46 1.48 -54.15
C LYS A 285 -11.57 1.95 -55.30
N ASN A 286 -11.92 3.10 -55.90
CA ASN A 286 -11.17 3.78 -56.94
C ASN A 286 -10.95 5.28 -56.58
N LYS A 287 -10.36 6.06 -57.49
CA LYS A 287 -10.05 7.48 -57.25
C LYS A 287 -11.00 8.47 -57.94
N GLU A 288 -11.97 7.99 -58.72
CA GLU A 288 -12.82 8.82 -59.59
C GLU A 288 -13.66 9.84 -58.80
N TRP A 289 -14.14 9.44 -57.62
CA TRP A 289 -14.98 10.29 -56.79
C TRP A 289 -14.21 11.20 -55.81
N GLN A 290 -12.88 11.04 -55.69
CA GLN A 290 -12.10 11.83 -54.73
C GLN A 290 -12.20 13.35 -54.94
N PRO A 291 -12.13 13.89 -56.17
CA PRO A 291 -12.24 15.34 -56.38
C PRO A 291 -13.59 15.89 -55.95
N LEU A 292 -14.69 15.26 -56.38
CA LEU A 292 -16.04 15.72 -56.06
C LEU A 292 -16.38 15.57 -54.57
N ALA A 293 -15.90 14.50 -53.94
CA ALA A 293 -16.00 14.28 -52.50
C ALA A 293 -15.26 15.37 -51.72
N ALA A 294 -14.04 15.74 -52.14
CA ALA A 294 -13.29 16.82 -51.52
C ALA A 294 -14.02 18.18 -51.64
N VAL A 295 -14.60 18.48 -52.81
CA VAL A 295 -15.43 19.68 -53.01
C VAL A 295 -16.63 19.68 -52.06
N ALA A 296 -17.34 18.56 -51.94
CA ALA A 296 -18.48 18.45 -51.02
C ALA A 296 -18.07 18.67 -49.56
N ALA A 297 -16.95 18.09 -49.11
CA ALA A 297 -16.43 18.28 -47.76
C ALA A 297 -16.06 19.75 -47.50
N ALA A 298 -15.31 20.38 -48.41
CA ALA A 298 -14.87 21.76 -48.30
C ALA A 298 -16.05 22.75 -48.31
N ALA A 299 -17.01 22.56 -49.23
CA ALA A 299 -18.22 23.37 -49.30
C ALA A 299 -19.04 23.28 -48.00
N TRP A 300 -19.15 22.10 -47.39
CA TRP A 300 -19.88 21.92 -46.15
C TRP A 300 -19.16 22.55 -44.96
N ALA A 301 -17.84 22.40 -44.88
CA ALA A 301 -17.02 23.03 -43.86
C ALA A 301 -17.07 24.57 -43.95
N LYS A 302 -17.11 25.14 -45.17
CA LYS A 302 -17.34 26.58 -45.37
C LYS A 302 -18.74 27.03 -44.92
N GLU A 303 -19.78 26.25 -45.22
CA GLU A 303 -21.15 26.49 -44.72
C GLU A 303 -21.22 26.48 -43.18
N LEU A 304 -20.48 25.59 -42.53
CA LEU A 304 -20.40 25.57 -41.06
C LEU A 304 -19.84 26.89 -40.53
N LEU A 305 -18.74 27.38 -41.09
CA LEU A 305 -18.14 28.66 -40.69
C LEU A 305 -19.06 29.85 -40.96
N PHE A 306 -19.84 29.84 -42.04
CA PHE A 306 -20.88 30.86 -42.29
C PHE A 306 -21.90 30.94 -41.15
N ASN A 307 -22.18 29.80 -40.51
CA ASN A 307 -23.17 29.72 -39.44
C ASN A 307 -22.62 30.08 -38.05
N ILE A 308 -21.31 30.32 -37.92
CA ILE A 308 -20.63 30.73 -36.69
C ILE A 308 -20.23 32.20 -36.83
N ALA A 309 -20.63 33.05 -35.88
CA ALA A 309 -20.19 34.44 -35.89
C ALA A 309 -18.72 34.56 -35.42
N PRO A 310 -17.89 35.44 -36.00
CA PRO A 310 -16.50 35.64 -35.56
C PRO A 310 -16.37 35.93 -34.06
N SER A 311 -17.30 36.69 -33.48
CA SER A 311 -17.33 36.97 -32.04
C SER A 311 -17.56 35.73 -31.16
N GLN A 312 -18.26 34.71 -31.69
CA GLN A 312 -18.42 33.43 -30.99
C GLN A 312 -17.12 32.64 -30.99
N VAL A 313 -16.35 32.69 -32.08
CA VAL A 313 -15.03 32.07 -32.15
C VAL A 313 -14.09 32.74 -31.15
N GLU A 314 -14.06 34.07 -31.08
CA GLU A 314 -13.20 34.80 -30.14
C GLU A 314 -13.47 34.44 -28.67
N ALA A 315 -14.75 34.18 -28.33
CA ALA A 315 -15.20 33.79 -27.00
C ALA A 315 -14.91 32.33 -26.63
N GLU A 316 -14.67 31.45 -27.60
CA GLU A 316 -14.24 30.07 -27.35
C GLU A 316 -12.84 30.06 -26.71
N LYS A 317 -12.54 29.02 -25.93
CA LYS A 317 -11.24 28.90 -25.26
C LYS A 317 -10.14 28.59 -26.26
N ARG A 318 -8.92 29.06 -25.98
CA ARG A 318 -7.75 28.71 -26.78
C ARG A 318 -7.42 27.23 -26.63
N ILE A 319 -6.96 26.60 -27.71
CA ILE A 319 -6.49 25.21 -27.69
C ILE A 319 -5.37 25.05 -26.66
N GLN A 320 -4.41 25.98 -26.61
CA GLN A 320 -3.29 25.96 -25.66
C GLN A 320 -3.73 26.02 -24.19
N GLU A 321 -4.74 26.84 -23.87
CA GLU A 321 -5.28 26.95 -22.50
C GLU A 321 -6.00 25.67 -22.08
N THR A 322 -6.71 25.04 -23.01
CA THR A 322 -7.40 23.76 -22.77
C THR A 322 -6.40 22.64 -22.51
N LEU A 323 -5.30 22.57 -23.27
CA LEU A 323 -4.23 21.59 -23.08
C LEU A 323 -3.51 21.76 -21.74
N HIS A 324 -3.21 22.99 -21.32
CA HIS A 324 -2.54 23.26 -20.04
C HIS A 324 -3.38 22.84 -18.83
N ASN A 325 -4.71 23.00 -18.91
CA ASN A 325 -5.64 22.57 -17.87
C ASN A 325 -5.69 21.02 -17.74
N ILE A 326 -5.62 20.30 -18.86
CA ILE A 326 -5.59 18.82 -18.87
C ILE A 326 -4.29 18.30 -18.21
N GLU A 327 -3.14 18.92 -18.50
CA GLU A 327 -1.86 18.56 -17.86
C GLU A 327 -1.87 18.81 -16.35
N LYS A 328 -2.48 19.92 -15.92
CA LYS A 328 -2.63 20.24 -14.49
C LYS A 328 -3.53 19.24 -13.75
N ILE A 329 -4.64 18.82 -14.37
CA ILE A 329 -5.52 17.77 -13.83
C ILE A 329 -4.80 16.43 -13.75
N GLY A 330 -4.02 16.06 -14.77
CA GLY A 330 -3.23 14.83 -14.79
C GLY A 330 -2.20 14.76 -13.65
N ASN A 331 -1.51 15.87 -13.37
CA ASN A 331 -0.56 15.95 -12.27
C ASN A 331 -1.22 15.83 -10.89
N GLN A 332 -2.44 16.36 -10.71
CA GLN A 332 -3.20 16.24 -9.47
C GLN A 332 -3.67 14.80 -9.23
N VAL A 333 -4.20 14.13 -10.26
CA VAL A 333 -4.62 12.72 -10.18
C VAL A 333 -3.44 11.81 -9.84
N GLN A 334 -2.25 12.11 -10.35
CA GLN A 334 -1.05 11.33 -10.05
C GLN A 334 -0.58 11.46 -8.59
N ALA A 335 -0.77 12.64 -7.98
CA ALA A 335 -0.50 12.85 -6.55
C ALA A 335 -1.50 12.07 -5.66
N ASP A 336 -2.77 12.04 -6.02
CA ASP A 336 -3.81 11.32 -5.28
C ASP A 336 -3.64 9.78 -5.36
N ILE A 337 -3.15 9.28 -6.49
CA ILE A 337 -2.78 7.86 -6.68
C ILE A 337 -1.58 7.50 -5.78
N GLN A 338 -0.59 8.38 -5.64
CA GLN A 338 0.57 8.14 -4.77
C GLN A 338 0.17 8.10 -3.28
N ALA A 339 -0.71 9.01 -2.85
CA ALA A 339 -1.24 9.02 -1.49
C ALA A 339 -2.03 7.74 -1.17
N THR A 340 -2.86 7.26 -2.11
CA THR A 340 -3.62 6.01 -1.97
C THR A 340 -2.69 4.80 -1.89
N ARG A 341 -1.61 4.78 -2.69
CA ARG A 341 -0.62 3.69 -2.70
C ARG A 341 0.12 3.57 -1.37
N HIS A 342 0.45 4.68 -0.71
CA HIS A 342 1.08 4.66 0.61
C HIS A 342 0.19 4.02 1.68
N VAL A 343 -1.11 4.33 1.70
CA VAL A 343 -2.06 3.75 2.66
C VAL A 343 -2.21 2.23 2.45
N VAL A 344 -2.33 1.79 1.20
CA VAL A 344 -2.42 0.35 0.87
C VAL A 344 -1.13 -0.40 1.23
N THR A 345 0.05 0.21 1.02
CA THR A 345 1.33 -0.44 1.34
C THR A 345 1.55 -0.54 2.86
N ALA A 346 1.12 0.46 3.64
CA ALA A 346 1.16 0.40 5.10
C ALA A 346 0.22 -0.70 5.65
N GLN A 347 -1.01 -0.78 5.14
CA GLN A 347 -1.97 -1.83 5.53
C GLN A 347 -1.50 -3.25 5.17
N LEU A 348 -0.81 -3.42 4.04
CA LEU A 348 -0.22 -4.69 3.66
C LEU A 348 0.96 -5.08 4.58
N GLY A 349 1.77 -4.10 5.00
CA GLY A 349 2.85 -4.31 5.98
C GLY A 349 2.34 -4.76 7.34
N ASP A 350 1.35 -4.05 7.89
CA ASP A 350 0.74 -4.38 9.19
C ASP A 350 0.09 -5.77 9.19
N HIS A 351 -0.58 -6.13 8.10
CA HIS A 351 -1.18 -7.45 7.95
C HIS A 351 -0.12 -8.56 7.92
N GLN A 352 1.01 -8.32 7.26
CA GLN A 352 2.09 -9.28 7.15
C GLN A 352 2.82 -9.47 8.49
N GLU A 353 3.04 -8.40 9.26
CA GLU A 353 3.64 -8.50 10.59
C GLU A 353 2.76 -9.33 11.55
N GLN A 354 1.45 -9.11 11.55
CA GLN A 354 0.50 -9.88 12.36
C GLN A 354 0.47 -11.37 11.99
N GLN A 355 0.57 -11.70 10.70
CA GLN A 355 0.63 -13.09 10.25
C GLN A 355 1.90 -13.79 10.75
N ILE A 356 3.05 -13.11 10.66
CA ILE A 356 4.34 -13.65 11.11
C ILE A 356 4.36 -13.85 12.63
N ASP A 357 3.86 -12.89 13.41
CA ASP A 357 3.81 -13.00 14.87
C ASP A 357 2.95 -14.19 15.31
N LYS A 358 1.75 -14.32 14.73
CA LYS A 358 0.85 -15.45 14.97
C LYS A 358 1.47 -16.80 14.59
N TRP A 359 2.21 -16.85 13.48
CA TRP A 359 2.88 -18.07 13.03
C TRP A 359 4.05 -18.45 13.95
N LEU A 360 4.92 -17.49 14.31
CA LEU A 360 6.05 -17.74 15.20
C LEU A 360 5.59 -18.11 16.62
N SER A 361 4.43 -17.60 17.06
CA SER A 361 3.88 -17.81 18.41
C SER A 361 4.93 -17.58 19.51
N PRO A 362 5.60 -16.40 19.52
CA PRO A 362 6.64 -16.11 20.51
C PRO A 362 6.03 -15.95 21.91
N PRO A 363 6.72 -16.38 22.98
CA PRO A 363 6.34 -15.97 24.34
C PRO A 363 6.63 -14.48 24.53
N ASP A 364 5.83 -13.81 25.36
CA ASP A 364 5.99 -12.38 25.64
C ASP A 364 6.88 -12.12 26.87
N PRO A 365 8.15 -11.69 26.69
CA PRO A 365 9.06 -11.43 27.79
C PRO A 365 8.76 -10.09 28.51
N SER A 366 7.93 -9.21 27.92
CA SER A 366 7.59 -7.91 28.53
C SER A 366 6.81 -8.09 29.84
N THR A 367 6.09 -9.21 29.98
CA THR A 367 5.37 -9.56 31.20
C THR A 367 6.30 -9.71 32.41
N ASN A 368 7.36 -10.51 32.29
CA ASN A 368 8.37 -10.65 33.34
C ASN A 368 9.14 -9.35 33.58
N TYR A 369 9.49 -8.64 32.51
CA TYR A 369 10.17 -7.34 32.61
C TYR A 369 9.35 -6.34 33.44
N ASN A 370 8.06 -6.18 33.15
CA ASN A 370 7.18 -5.26 33.87
C ASN A 370 7.02 -5.67 35.33
N ILE A 371 6.79 -6.97 35.60
CA ILE A 371 6.67 -7.49 36.97
C ILE A 371 7.96 -7.25 37.77
N ALA A 372 9.12 -7.52 37.18
CA ALA A 372 10.40 -7.32 37.83
C ALA A 372 10.69 -5.83 38.09
N THR A 373 10.35 -4.96 37.14
CA THR A 373 10.48 -3.50 37.30
C THR A 373 9.56 -2.97 38.41
N ASP A 374 8.32 -3.44 38.48
CA ASP A 374 7.35 -3.05 39.51
C ASP A 374 7.78 -3.51 40.92
N LEU A 375 8.42 -4.68 41.01
CA LEU A 375 8.94 -5.23 42.27
C LEU A 375 10.25 -4.59 42.72
N ARG A 376 10.98 -3.94 41.82
CA ARG A 376 12.29 -3.35 42.10
C ARG A 376 12.14 -2.13 43.02
N HIS A 377 12.90 -2.10 44.11
CA HIS A 377 12.99 -0.92 44.95
C HIS A 377 13.87 0.16 44.28
N PRO A 378 13.53 1.45 44.35
CA PRO A 378 14.38 2.50 43.79
C PRO A 378 15.81 2.45 44.32
N ASN A 379 16.79 2.71 43.44
CA ASN A 379 18.23 2.76 43.74
C ASN A 379 18.87 1.44 44.25
N THR A 380 18.27 0.29 43.95
CA THR A 380 18.92 -1.04 44.10
C THR A 380 19.54 -1.50 42.78
N GLY A 381 20.56 -2.37 42.84
CA GLY A 381 21.30 -2.87 41.67
C GLY A 381 22.45 -1.97 41.23
N ARG A 382 22.62 -0.80 41.85
CA ARG A 382 23.68 0.18 41.55
C ARG A 382 25.09 -0.36 41.77
N TRP A 383 25.27 -1.25 42.75
CA TRP A 383 26.57 -1.89 43.00
C TRP A 383 27.14 -2.57 41.76
N PHE A 384 26.27 -3.03 40.85
CA PHE A 384 26.65 -3.64 39.58
C PHE A 384 26.60 -2.64 38.42
N LEU A 385 25.52 -1.85 38.29
CA LEU A 385 25.38 -0.90 37.18
C LEU A 385 26.48 0.18 37.17
N ASP A 386 27.03 0.51 38.34
CA ASP A 386 28.12 1.48 38.48
C ASP A 386 29.51 0.79 38.53
N SER A 387 29.59 -0.53 38.33
CA SER A 387 30.82 -1.30 38.45
C SER A 387 31.66 -1.27 37.17
N ASP A 388 32.98 -1.42 37.32
CA ASP A 388 33.91 -1.46 36.19
C ASP A 388 33.59 -2.64 35.25
N GLU A 389 33.20 -3.80 35.80
CA GLU A 389 32.83 -4.98 35.01
C GLU A 389 31.65 -4.69 34.07
N TYR A 390 30.61 -4.01 34.58
CA TYR A 390 29.44 -3.65 33.77
C TYR A 390 29.78 -2.59 32.73
N ILE A 391 30.52 -1.54 33.11
CA ILE A 391 30.91 -0.46 32.21
C ILE A 391 31.80 -0.99 31.08
N ILE A 392 32.80 -1.82 31.40
CA ILE A 392 33.68 -2.46 30.42
C ILE A 392 32.88 -3.37 29.48
N TRP A 393 31.95 -4.16 30.03
CA TRP A 393 31.07 -5.00 29.22
C TRP A 393 30.17 -4.16 28.30
N LYS A 394 29.59 -3.07 28.80
CA LYS A 394 28.74 -2.15 28.03
C LYS A 394 29.51 -1.38 26.95
N ALA A 395 30.83 -1.26 27.05
CA ALA A 395 31.68 -0.71 26.00
C ALA A 395 32.08 -1.75 24.94
N ASN A 396 32.04 -3.05 25.25
CA ASN A 396 32.54 -4.09 24.35
C ASN A 396 31.39 -4.76 23.55
N PRO A 397 31.41 -4.70 22.20
CA PRO A 397 30.31 -5.20 21.36
C PRO A 397 30.21 -6.73 21.26
N SER A 398 31.22 -7.47 21.73
CA SER A 398 31.27 -8.95 21.63
C SER A 398 31.65 -9.62 22.95
N ALA A 399 31.40 -8.97 24.09
CA ALA A 399 31.74 -9.52 25.40
C ALA A 399 30.58 -10.34 26.00
N PRO A 400 30.83 -11.59 26.44
CA PRO A 400 29.91 -12.29 27.33
C PRO A 400 30.08 -11.79 28.76
N LEU A 401 29.00 -11.85 29.55
CA LEU A 401 29.04 -11.62 30.99
C LEU A 401 28.05 -12.57 31.69
N TRP A 402 28.53 -13.23 32.75
CA TRP A 402 27.71 -14.16 33.52
C TRP A 402 27.57 -13.70 34.97
N LEU A 403 26.32 -13.42 35.37
CA LEU A 403 25.94 -13.15 36.74
C LEU A 403 25.45 -14.45 37.39
N ASN A 404 26.17 -14.93 38.42
CA ASN A 404 25.75 -16.13 39.15
C ASN A 404 25.40 -15.81 40.60
N GLY A 405 24.33 -16.40 41.11
CA GLY A 405 23.89 -16.14 42.47
C GLY A 405 22.90 -17.17 43.01
N ILE A 406 22.81 -17.23 44.34
CA ILE A 406 21.91 -18.13 45.07
C ILE A 406 20.41 -17.84 44.76
N PRO A 407 19.50 -18.78 45.06
CA PRO A 407 18.07 -18.51 44.97
C PRO A 407 17.66 -17.29 45.82
N GLY A 408 16.79 -16.44 45.27
CA GLY A 408 16.28 -15.27 45.99
C GLY A 408 17.25 -14.10 46.16
N CYS A 409 18.45 -14.10 45.55
CA CYS A 409 19.38 -12.96 45.61
C CYS A 409 19.05 -11.78 44.68
N GLY A 410 17.95 -11.86 43.92
CA GLY A 410 17.47 -10.76 43.09
C GLY A 410 17.96 -10.72 41.64
N LYS A 411 18.43 -11.85 41.06
CA LYS A 411 18.86 -11.97 39.65
C LYS A 411 17.87 -11.32 38.66
N THR A 412 16.61 -11.75 38.68
CA THR A 412 15.55 -11.25 37.79
C THR A 412 15.28 -9.75 37.94
N ILE A 413 15.32 -9.25 39.18
CA ILE A 413 15.18 -7.81 39.48
C ILE A 413 16.38 -7.04 38.91
N LEU A 414 17.60 -7.56 39.08
CA LEU A 414 18.81 -6.97 38.51
C LEU A 414 18.76 -6.98 36.97
N SER A 415 18.30 -8.06 36.34
CA SER A 415 18.10 -8.15 34.88
C SER A 415 17.16 -7.07 34.36
N SER A 416 16.05 -6.78 35.07
CA SER A 416 15.16 -5.67 34.68
C SER A 416 15.86 -4.30 34.73
N ALA A 417 16.70 -4.07 35.74
CA ALA A 417 17.46 -2.84 35.88
C ALA A 417 18.52 -2.67 34.78
N ILE A 418 19.17 -3.77 34.40
CA ILE A 418 20.10 -3.82 33.28
C ILE A 418 19.39 -3.50 31.97
N ILE A 419 18.22 -4.12 31.72
CA ILE A 419 17.47 -3.91 30.47
C ILE A 419 16.99 -2.45 30.37
N GLU A 420 16.54 -1.85 31.46
CA GLU A 420 16.17 -0.44 31.52
C GLU A 420 17.36 0.47 31.21
N ASP A 421 18.51 0.27 31.86
CA ASP A 421 19.74 1.05 31.61
C ASP A 421 20.27 0.91 30.16
N LEU A 422 20.10 -0.26 29.55
CA LEU A 422 20.47 -0.50 28.15
C LEU A 422 19.53 0.21 27.16
N LYS A 423 18.22 0.32 27.49
CA LYS A 423 17.22 1.02 26.67
C LYS A 423 17.32 2.54 26.80
N ASP A 424 17.62 3.05 27.99
CA ASP A 424 17.65 4.49 28.29
C ASP A 424 19.01 5.15 28.04
N GLY A 425 20.09 4.36 27.91
CA GLY A 425 21.45 4.86 27.81
C GLY A 425 21.75 5.68 26.54
N ALA A 426 22.27 6.91 26.73
CA ALA A 426 22.77 7.73 25.62
C ALA A 426 23.96 7.10 24.87
N ASP A 427 24.75 6.24 25.54
CA ASP A 427 25.94 5.56 24.99
C ASP A 427 25.61 4.25 24.22
N THR A 428 24.37 3.75 24.28
CA THR A 428 23.90 2.58 23.52
C THR A 428 23.12 2.98 22.26
N SER A 429 23.20 4.25 21.83
CA SER A 429 22.56 4.75 20.61
C SER A 429 22.97 3.93 19.38
N GLY A 430 22.17 2.92 19.03
CA GLY A 430 22.40 2.01 17.91
C GLY A 430 22.55 0.53 18.25
N PHE A 431 22.45 0.09 19.52
CA PHE A 431 22.31 -1.33 19.85
C PHE A 431 20.84 -1.75 19.94
N ILE A 432 20.53 -2.91 19.36
CA ILE A 432 19.21 -3.55 19.52
C ILE A 432 19.24 -4.38 20.80
N VAL A 433 18.31 -4.13 21.72
CA VAL A 433 18.21 -4.87 22.99
C VAL A 433 17.13 -5.93 22.87
N LEU A 434 17.56 -7.19 22.93
CA LEU A 434 16.69 -8.36 22.97
C LEU A 434 16.78 -9.00 24.35
N PHE A 435 15.68 -9.52 24.87
CA PHE A 435 15.70 -10.17 26.17
C PHE A 435 14.70 -11.32 26.26
N HIS A 436 15.01 -12.28 27.13
CA HIS A 436 14.13 -13.39 27.46
C HIS A 436 14.33 -13.78 28.93
N TYR A 437 13.22 -14.10 29.59
CA TYR A 437 13.21 -14.58 30.96
C TYR A 437 12.80 -16.05 30.93
N PHE A 438 13.68 -16.94 31.36
CA PHE A 438 13.26 -18.29 31.71
C PHE A 438 12.51 -18.21 33.03
N ASP A 439 11.30 -18.77 33.06
CA ASP A 439 10.38 -18.60 34.18
C ASP A 439 9.75 -19.95 34.54
N PHE A 440 10.09 -20.45 35.72
CA PHE A 440 9.58 -21.70 36.27
C PHE A 440 8.05 -21.76 36.37
N ASN A 441 7.36 -20.62 36.46
CA ASN A 441 5.89 -20.55 36.52
C ASN A 441 5.21 -20.46 35.13
N ASP A 442 5.98 -20.33 34.05
CA ASP A 442 5.46 -20.17 32.69
C ASP A 442 6.14 -21.15 31.72
N SER A 443 5.49 -22.29 31.47
CA SER A 443 6.00 -23.33 30.57
C SER A 443 6.29 -22.82 29.15
N SER A 444 5.63 -21.73 28.73
CA SER A 444 5.87 -21.10 27.43
C SER A 444 7.22 -20.41 27.32
N LYS A 445 7.95 -20.25 28.43
CA LYS A 445 9.25 -19.58 28.53
C LYS A 445 10.38 -20.48 29.03
N GLN A 446 10.15 -21.78 29.18
CA GLN A 446 11.12 -22.71 29.79
C GLN A 446 11.98 -23.49 28.78
N SER A 447 11.86 -23.23 27.48
CA SER A 447 12.61 -23.98 26.47
C SER A 447 13.47 -23.09 25.57
N PHE A 448 14.55 -23.69 25.07
CA PHE A 448 15.46 -23.09 24.10
C PHE A 448 14.71 -22.64 22.84
N ASP A 449 13.78 -23.45 22.35
CA ASP A 449 12.93 -23.14 21.19
C ASP A 449 12.10 -21.86 21.42
N LYS A 450 11.49 -21.74 22.59
CA LYS A 450 10.67 -20.59 22.96
C LYS A 450 11.49 -19.30 23.10
N MET A 451 12.69 -19.42 23.67
CA MET A 451 13.65 -18.31 23.71
C MET A 451 14.04 -17.86 22.30
N LEU A 452 14.34 -18.77 21.37
CA LEU A 452 14.65 -18.41 19.98
C LEU A 452 13.49 -17.67 19.30
N ARG A 453 12.25 -18.15 19.46
CA ARG A 453 11.05 -17.47 18.92
C ARG A 453 10.90 -16.05 19.47
N SER A 454 11.08 -15.90 20.79
CA SER A 454 11.05 -14.60 21.48
C SER A 454 12.08 -13.63 20.90
N LEU A 455 13.33 -14.06 20.71
CA LEU A 455 14.39 -13.21 20.18
C LEU A 455 14.20 -12.88 18.70
N VAL A 456 13.79 -13.85 17.88
CA VAL A 456 13.49 -13.65 16.45
C VAL A 456 12.35 -12.66 16.28
N ALA A 457 11.27 -12.79 17.04
CA ALA A 457 10.12 -11.87 16.96
C ALA A 457 10.51 -10.45 17.35
N GLN A 458 11.26 -10.27 18.45
CA GLN A 458 11.75 -8.95 18.87
C GLN A 458 12.64 -8.31 17.80
N LEU A 459 13.54 -9.08 17.18
CA LEU A 459 14.45 -8.56 16.16
C LEU A 459 13.71 -8.24 14.84
N TYR A 460 12.72 -9.06 14.46
CA TYR A 460 11.83 -8.81 13.32
C TYR A 460 11.05 -7.49 13.48
N GLN A 461 10.54 -7.22 14.67
CA GLN A 461 9.81 -5.99 14.99
C GLN A 461 10.72 -4.76 15.01
N GLN A 462 11.92 -4.88 15.58
CA GLN A 462 12.83 -3.75 15.80
C GLN A 462 13.72 -3.40 14.60
N HIS A 463 13.90 -4.30 13.61
CA HIS A 463 14.86 -4.08 12.52
C HIS A 463 14.39 -4.61 11.16
N GLU A 464 13.93 -3.70 10.29
CA GLU A 464 13.40 -4.02 8.95
C GLU A 464 14.38 -4.79 8.03
N PRO A 465 15.68 -4.44 7.95
CA PRO A 465 16.61 -5.11 7.03
C PRO A 465 16.75 -6.62 7.23
N CYS A 466 16.54 -7.13 8.46
CA CYS A 466 16.68 -8.57 8.74
C CYS A 466 15.38 -9.38 8.54
N ARG A 467 14.25 -8.74 8.22
CA ARG A 467 12.94 -9.40 8.08
C ARG A 467 12.88 -10.42 6.97
N HIS A 468 13.70 -10.24 5.92
CA HIS A 468 13.75 -11.16 4.78
C HIS A 468 14.11 -12.60 5.18
N HIS A 469 14.93 -12.80 6.22
CA HIS A 469 15.26 -14.13 6.76
C HIS A 469 14.01 -14.85 7.29
N VAL A 470 13.16 -14.12 8.02
CA VAL A 470 11.91 -14.66 8.58
C VAL A 470 10.91 -14.96 7.47
N HIS A 471 10.80 -14.10 6.46
CA HIS A 471 9.94 -14.36 5.30
C HIS A 471 10.39 -15.56 4.48
N GLN A 472 11.70 -15.75 4.30
CA GLN A 472 12.23 -16.93 3.63
C GLN A 472 11.93 -18.21 4.43
N LEU A 473 12.11 -18.18 5.75
CA LEU A 473 11.75 -19.30 6.61
C LEU A 473 10.25 -19.60 6.55
N HIS A 474 9.41 -18.56 6.67
CA HIS A 474 7.95 -18.67 6.57
C HIS A 474 7.52 -19.34 5.26
N SER A 475 8.09 -18.94 4.13
CA SER A 475 7.80 -19.55 2.83
C SER A 475 8.28 -21.01 2.77
N SER A 476 9.46 -21.32 3.30
CA SER A 476 9.96 -22.70 3.38
C SER A 476 9.09 -23.61 4.26
N CYS A 477 8.37 -23.03 5.21
CA CYS A 477 7.39 -23.67 6.09
C CYS A 477 5.97 -23.67 5.49
N LYS A 478 5.85 -23.83 4.16
CA LYS A 478 4.59 -23.84 3.40
C LYS A 478 3.74 -22.60 3.67
N ASP A 479 4.37 -21.44 3.61
CA ASP A 479 3.74 -20.14 3.86
C ASP A 479 3.02 -20.09 5.22
N GLY A 480 3.71 -20.55 6.26
CA GLY A 480 3.23 -20.49 7.65
C GLY A 480 2.30 -21.61 8.09
N ASN A 481 2.01 -22.58 7.20
CA ASN A 481 1.19 -23.75 7.55
C ASN A 481 1.94 -24.79 8.38
N GLU A 482 3.27 -24.75 8.39
CA GLU A 482 4.11 -25.62 9.23
C GLU A 482 4.93 -24.78 10.22
N GLN A 483 5.21 -25.33 11.40
CA GLN A 483 6.05 -24.66 12.39
C GLN A 483 7.54 -24.86 12.05
N PRO A 484 8.40 -23.84 12.22
CA PRO A 484 9.83 -24.00 12.00
C PRO A 484 10.44 -24.89 13.09
N SER A 485 11.49 -25.63 12.74
CA SER A 485 12.27 -26.40 13.71
C SER A 485 13.17 -25.49 14.55
N THR A 486 13.53 -25.94 15.74
CA THR A 486 14.45 -25.22 16.64
C THR A 486 15.80 -24.92 15.97
N GLN A 487 16.31 -25.85 15.17
CA GLN A 487 17.55 -25.63 14.42
C GLN A 487 17.41 -24.54 13.36
N ALA A 488 16.27 -24.48 12.66
CA ALA A 488 16.01 -23.43 11.67
C ALA A 488 15.90 -22.06 12.34
N LEU A 489 15.22 -21.98 13.49
CA LEU A 489 15.14 -20.77 14.31
C LEU A 489 16.53 -20.29 14.79
N ALA A 490 17.39 -21.21 15.25
CA ALA A 490 18.74 -20.89 15.66
C ALA A 490 19.58 -20.31 14.50
N THR A 491 19.47 -20.93 13.32
CA THR A 491 20.15 -20.47 12.11
C THR A 491 19.66 -19.09 11.67
N ILE A 492 18.35 -18.83 11.63
CA ILE A 492 17.87 -17.51 11.22
C ILE A 492 18.20 -16.43 12.23
N LEU A 493 18.18 -16.72 13.55
CA LEU A 493 18.56 -15.74 14.55
C LEU A 493 20.03 -15.32 14.36
N GLN A 494 20.91 -16.27 14.05
CA GLN A 494 22.30 -15.98 13.72
C GLN A 494 22.44 -15.11 12.46
N SER A 495 21.67 -15.38 11.41
CA SER A 495 21.65 -14.55 10.20
C SER A 495 21.12 -13.15 10.47
N MET A 496 20.01 -13.02 11.20
CA MET A 496 19.39 -11.73 11.52
C MET A 496 20.30 -10.86 12.39
N THR A 497 20.95 -11.46 13.39
CA THR A 497 21.89 -10.73 14.28
C THR A 497 23.15 -10.29 13.54
N SER A 498 23.61 -11.06 12.55
CA SER A 498 24.72 -10.69 11.67
C SER A 498 24.40 -9.45 10.81
N ASP A 499 23.17 -9.36 10.31
CA ASP A 499 22.71 -8.24 9.49
C ASP A 499 22.47 -6.97 10.28
N ALA A 500 21.81 -7.10 11.44
CA ALA A 500 21.44 -5.97 12.28
C ALA A 500 22.67 -5.18 12.75
N ARG A 501 23.76 -5.89 13.08
CA ARG A 501 24.96 -5.37 13.76
C ARG A 501 24.60 -4.78 15.14
N ASN A 502 25.51 -4.91 16.12
CA ASN A 502 25.33 -4.34 17.45
C ASN A 502 24.06 -4.84 18.18
N VAL A 503 23.93 -6.15 18.38
CA VAL A 503 22.81 -6.72 19.15
C VAL A 503 23.26 -7.02 20.59
N THR A 504 22.44 -6.67 21.58
CA THR A 504 22.63 -7.09 22.98
C THR A 504 21.51 -8.05 23.37
N ILE A 505 21.88 -9.22 23.89
CA ILE A 505 20.93 -10.24 24.38
C ILE A 505 21.07 -10.40 25.89
N VAL A 506 19.97 -10.24 26.61
CA VAL A 506 19.88 -10.51 28.06
C VAL A 506 19.02 -11.75 28.30
N LEU A 507 19.61 -12.80 28.86
CA LEU A 507 18.90 -14.03 29.23
C LEU A 507 18.92 -14.19 30.75
N ASP A 508 17.73 -14.15 31.36
CA ASP A 508 17.57 -14.30 32.80
C ASP A 508 17.23 -15.74 33.19
N ALA A 509 17.81 -16.20 34.31
CA ALA A 509 17.54 -17.47 34.98
C ALA A 509 17.72 -18.72 34.09
N LEU A 510 18.88 -18.88 33.44
CA LEU A 510 19.15 -20.04 32.57
C LEU A 510 18.97 -21.41 33.26
N ASP A 511 19.08 -21.47 34.59
CA ASP A 511 18.78 -22.67 35.39
C ASP A 511 17.29 -23.08 35.36
N GLU A 512 16.40 -22.24 34.85
CA GLU A 512 14.97 -22.55 34.68
C GLU A 512 14.64 -23.04 33.26
N CYS A 513 15.65 -23.21 32.40
CA CYS A 513 15.48 -23.83 31.08
C CYS A 513 15.47 -25.37 31.17
N GLU A 514 14.38 -25.99 30.73
CA GLU A 514 14.24 -27.46 30.66
C GLU A 514 15.15 -28.07 29.60
N THR A 515 15.26 -27.43 28.44
CA THR A 515 16.14 -27.86 27.34
C THR A 515 17.52 -27.18 27.42
N ARG A 516 18.03 -26.94 28.64
CA ARG A 516 19.26 -26.19 28.87
C ARG A 516 20.49 -26.77 28.19
N ARG A 517 20.54 -28.09 27.97
CA ARG A 517 21.70 -28.74 27.32
C ARG A 517 21.90 -28.19 25.91
N ASP A 518 20.81 -28.04 25.16
CA ASP A 518 20.84 -27.50 23.80
C ASP A 518 21.15 -26.01 23.80
N LEU A 519 20.58 -25.26 24.76
CA LEU A 519 20.90 -23.85 24.98
C LEU A 519 22.40 -23.62 25.25
N LEU A 520 22.98 -24.37 26.18
CA LEU A 520 24.39 -24.26 26.53
C LEU A 520 25.30 -24.65 25.36
N HIS A 521 24.90 -25.66 24.58
CA HIS A 521 25.62 -26.03 23.36
C HIS A 521 25.55 -24.94 22.29
N TRP A 522 24.37 -24.33 22.11
CA TRP A 522 24.18 -23.21 21.20
C TRP A 522 25.03 -21.99 21.59
N LEU A 523 24.97 -21.57 22.86
CA LEU A 523 25.78 -20.45 23.38
C LEU A 523 27.29 -20.70 23.21
N ALA A 524 27.77 -21.94 23.41
CA ALA A 524 29.19 -22.27 23.28
C ALA A 524 29.66 -22.40 21.83
N SER A 525 28.79 -22.83 20.92
CA SER A 525 29.13 -23.07 19.50
C SER A 525 29.05 -21.79 18.67
N HIS A 526 28.25 -20.82 19.09
CA HIS A 526 28.11 -19.56 18.39
C HIS A 526 29.14 -18.61 18.99
N HIS A 527 30.25 -18.42 18.27
CA HIS A 527 31.07 -17.23 18.48
C HIS A 527 30.19 -16.05 18.06
N LEU A 528 29.59 -15.42 19.06
CA LEU A 528 28.71 -14.26 19.00
C LEU A 528 29.51 -13.03 18.54
N GLU A 529 30.11 -13.10 17.35
CA GLU A 529 30.88 -12.03 16.75
C GLU A 529 29.94 -10.82 16.57
N LYS A 530 30.18 -9.77 17.36
CA LYS A 530 29.37 -8.52 17.41
C LYS A 530 28.01 -8.66 18.08
N ILE A 531 27.82 -9.67 18.92
CA ILE A 531 26.67 -9.78 19.82
C ILE A 531 27.18 -9.75 21.26
N ARG A 532 26.65 -8.79 22.02
CA ARG A 532 26.90 -8.68 23.45
C ARG A 532 25.88 -9.53 24.20
N VAL A 533 26.34 -10.34 25.15
CA VAL A 533 25.43 -11.23 25.88
C VAL A 533 25.62 -11.11 27.38
N LEU A 534 24.50 -11.02 28.10
CA LEU A 534 24.44 -11.11 29.55
C LEU A 534 23.55 -12.28 29.95
N LEU A 535 24.09 -13.13 30.81
CA LEU A 535 23.43 -14.35 31.28
C LEU A 535 23.30 -14.29 32.80
N THR A 536 22.15 -14.66 33.35
CA THR A 536 22.00 -14.89 34.79
C THR A 536 21.63 -16.33 35.07
N SER A 537 22.19 -16.92 36.14
CA SER A 537 21.79 -18.26 36.58
C SER A 537 22.21 -18.56 38.02
N ARG A 538 21.80 -19.71 38.53
CA ARG A 538 22.50 -20.40 39.64
C ARG A 538 23.86 -20.92 39.18
N LYS A 539 24.74 -21.13 40.15
CA LYS A 539 26.05 -21.74 39.95
C LYS A 539 25.94 -23.27 39.95
N GLU A 540 25.28 -23.82 38.94
CA GLU A 540 25.11 -25.27 38.76
C GLU A 540 26.28 -25.86 37.96
N GLY A 541 26.65 -27.11 38.26
CA GLY A 541 27.90 -27.69 37.76
C GLY A 541 27.98 -27.85 36.24
N ASP A 542 26.86 -28.10 35.57
CA ASP A 542 26.78 -28.18 34.11
C ASP A 542 26.92 -26.81 33.43
N ILE A 543 26.31 -25.77 34.00
CA ILE A 543 26.44 -24.38 33.55
C ILE A 543 27.88 -23.90 33.73
N GLU A 544 28.48 -24.11 34.90
CA GLU A 544 29.87 -23.73 35.18
C GLU A 544 30.85 -24.46 34.26
N ALA A 545 30.67 -25.76 34.04
CA ALA A 545 31.47 -26.55 33.12
C ALA A 545 31.34 -26.10 31.66
N SER A 546 30.20 -25.56 31.25
CA SER A 546 30.01 -24.99 29.92
C SER A 546 30.70 -23.64 29.78
N PHE A 547 30.41 -22.71 30.69
CA PHE A 547 30.86 -21.32 30.60
C PHE A 547 32.36 -21.13 30.81
N SER A 548 32.98 -21.96 31.65
CA SER A 548 34.44 -21.97 31.84
C SER A 548 35.24 -22.19 30.55
N LYS A 549 34.61 -22.71 29.48
CA LYS A 549 35.26 -22.94 28.19
C LYS A 549 35.38 -21.68 27.32
N TRP A 550 34.54 -20.67 27.52
CA TRP A 550 34.41 -19.55 26.60
C TRP A 550 34.10 -18.18 27.24
N ILE A 551 33.68 -18.14 28.51
CA ILE A 551 33.53 -16.92 29.29
C ILE A 551 34.82 -16.68 30.09
N PRO A 552 35.53 -15.54 29.89
CA PRO A 552 36.71 -15.20 30.68
C PRO A 552 36.39 -15.09 32.17
N ALA A 553 37.33 -15.47 33.04
CA ALA A 553 37.11 -15.40 34.50
C ALA A 553 36.77 -13.98 34.99
N ALA A 554 37.29 -12.93 34.34
CA ALA A 554 36.98 -11.53 34.65
C ALA A 554 35.53 -11.12 34.27
N ALA A 555 34.85 -11.92 33.46
CA ALA A 555 33.46 -11.72 33.04
C ALA A 555 32.48 -12.61 33.81
N VAL A 556 32.93 -13.26 34.89
CA VAL A 556 32.09 -14.03 35.81
C VAL A 556 31.92 -13.23 37.09
N VAL A 557 30.72 -12.71 37.32
CA VAL A 557 30.41 -11.84 38.45
C VAL A 557 29.49 -12.58 39.42
N PRO A 558 29.99 -13.02 40.58
CA PRO A 558 29.15 -13.61 41.61
C PRO A 558 28.35 -12.53 42.33
N ILE A 559 27.04 -12.72 42.47
CA ILE A 559 26.17 -11.94 43.34
C ILE A 559 26.39 -12.45 44.76
N GLN A 560 27.34 -11.83 45.46
CA GLN A 560 27.74 -12.20 46.81
C GLN A 560 26.87 -11.51 47.85
N GLU A 561 26.74 -12.14 49.02
CA GLU A 561 26.04 -11.59 50.19
C GLU A 561 26.42 -10.12 50.47
N ARG A 562 27.72 -9.86 50.63
CA ARG A 562 28.21 -8.52 50.98
C ARG A 562 27.89 -7.44 49.95
N THR A 563 27.72 -7.79 48.67
CA THR A 563 27.45 -6.80 47.62
C THR A 563 25.98 -6.39 47.58
N VAL A 564 25.08 -7.29 48.01
CA VAL A 564 23.63 -7.04 48.01
C VAL A 564 23.06 -6.65 49.38
N ASP A 565 23.80 -6.84 50.48
CA ASP A 565 23.34 -6.50 51.84
C ASP A 565 22.86 -5.06 51.98
N GLU A 566 23.51 -4.10 51.32
CA GLU A 566 23.08 -2.70 51.35
C GLU A 566 21.72 -2.51 50.64
N ASP A 567 21.49 -3.25 49.56
CA ASP A 567 20.22 -3.21 48.83
C ASP A 567 19.12 -3.96 49.60
N ILE A 568 19.43 -5.09 50.25
CA ILE A 568 18.51 -5.77 51.17
C ILE A 568 18.16 -4.82 52.32
N ARG A 569 19.13 -4.09 52.88
CA ARG A 569 18.90 -3.10 53.94
C ARG A 569 17.97 -1.99 53.49
N LYS A 570 18.13 -1.45 52.28
CA LYS A 570 17.20 -0.46 51.71
C LYS A 570 15.78 -1.03 51.63
N VAL A 571 15.62 -2.25 51.10
CA VAL A 571 14.31 -2.91 50.97
C VAL A 571 13.68 -3.16 52.34
N VAL A 572 14.43 -3.73 53.29
CA VAL A 572 13.98 -4.01 54.66
C VAL A 572 13.56 -2.73 55.36
N ARG A 573 14.39 -1.69 55.34
CA ARG A 573 14.06 -0.38 55.90
C ARG A 573 12.79 0.17 55.30
N SER A 574 12.69 0.19 53.98
CA SER A 574 11.51 0.71 53.29
C SER A 574 10.24 -0.02 53.74
N ARG A 575 10.27 -1.35 53.81
CA ARG A 575 9.13 -2.15 54.25
C ARG A 575 8.76 -1.89 55.71
N ILE A 576 9.73 -1.81 56.62
CA ILE A 576 9.49 -1.51 58.05
C ILE A 576 8.79 -0.15 58.24
N HIS A 577 9.09 0.82 57.39
CA HIS A 577 8.55 2.19 57.51
C HIS A 577 7.21 2.37 56.81
N HIS A 578 6.95 1.66 55.71
CA HIS A 578 5.79 1.90 54.85
C HIS A 578 4.70 0.83 54.94
N ASP A 579 5.01 -0.40 55.34
CA ASP A 579 4.04 -1.48 55.47
C ASP A 579 3.09 -1.23 56.65
N GLU A 580 1.78 -1.19 56.39
CA GLU A 580 0.74 -0.82 57.36
C GLU A 580 0.79 -1.66 58.65
N ASP A 581 1.06 -2.95 58.51
CA ASP A 581 1.11 -3.86 59.66
C ASP A 581 2.36 -3.63 60.51
N LEU A 582 3.49 -3.27 59.88
CA LEU A 582 4.75 -3.00 60.57
C LEU A 582 4.83 -1.57 61.15
N GLN A 583 3.97 -0.65 60.71
CA GLN A 583 3.92 0.72 61.24
C GLN A 583 3.60 0.80 62.74
N ARG A 584 3.10 -0.26 63.37
CA ARG A 584 2.93 -0.32 64.84
C ARG A 584 4.23 -0.03 65.60
N TRP A 585 5.38 -0.31 64.99
CA TRP A 585 6.71 -0.08 65.55
C TRP A 585 7.26 1.33 65.29
N LYS A 586 6.55 2.18 64.52
CA LYS A 586 7.01 3.52 64.08
C LYS A 586 7.41 4.46 65.22
N LYS A 587 6.82 4.32 66.40
CA LYS A 587 7.16 5.12 67.60
C LYS A 587 8.40 4.61 68.35
N TRP A 588 8.98 3.49 67.93
CA TRP A 588 10.06 2.78 68.61
C TRP A 588 11.25 2.57 67.65
N PRO A 589 12.05 3.61 67.35
CA PRO A 589 13.16 3.50 66.41
C PRO A 589 14.16 2.40 66.77
N GLU A 590 14.37 2.18 68.07
CA GLU A 590 15.26 1.12 68.57
C GLU A 590 14.77 -0.27 68.15
N VAL A 591 13.45 -0.49 68.12
CA VAL A 591 12.83 -1.76 67.72
C VAL A 591 12.88 -1.94 66.21
N GLN A 592 12.67 -0.86 65.45
CA GLN A 592 12.84 -0.91 63.99
C GLN A 592 14.28 -1.25 63.61
N LYS A 593 15.25 -0.69 64.34
CA LYS A 593 16.67 -1.01 64.20
C LYS A 593 16.98 -2.45 64.62
N GLU A 594 16.37 -2.94 65.70
CA GLU A 594 16.48 -4.34 66.15
C GLU A 594 16.02 -5.32 65.05
N ILE A 595 14.87 -5.05 64.40
CA ILE A 595 14.37 -5.84 63.27
C ILE A 595 15.35 -5.77 62.09
N GLU A 596 15.75 -4.55 61.70
CA GLU A 596 16.67 -4.34 60.57
C GLU A 596 17.98 -5.10 60.78
N THR A 597 18.63 -4.94 61.95
CA THR A 597 19.89 -5.61 62.26
C THR A 597 19.74 -7.13 62.22
N ALA A 598 18.73 -7.68 62.90
CA ALA A 598 18.52 -9.12 62.96
C ALA A 598 18.26 -9.75 61.58
N LEU A 599 17.50 -9.07 60.72
CA LEU A 599 17.22 -9.56 59.37
C LEU A 599 18.42 -9.44 58.44
N ILE A 600 19.22 -8.37 58.52
CA ILE A 600 20.39 -8.22 57.66
C ILE A 600 21.50 -9.20 58.06
N GLU A 601 21.73 -9.43 59.35
CA GLU A 601 22.73 -10.40 59.84
C GLU A 601 22.45 -11.83 59.40
N LYS A 602 21.19 -12.19 59.16
CA LYS A 602 20.76 -13.54 58.79
C LYS A 602 20.30 -13.69 57.34
N ALA A 603 20.19 -12.60 56.58
CA ALA A 603 19.66 -12.66 55.22
C ALA A 603 20.55 -13.45 54.27
N GLY A 604 21.87 -13.49 54.50
CA GLY A 604 22.78 -14.30 53.66
C GLY A 604 22.75 -13.91 52.18
N GLY A 605 22.43 -12.65 51.85
CA GLY A 605 22.23 -12.21 50.46
C GLY A 605 20.89 -12.60 49.83
N MET A 606 19.92 -13.12 50.59
CA MET A 606 18.61 -13.58 50.10
C MET A 606 17.49 -12.55 50.36
N PHE A 607 17.11 -11.79 49.34
CA PHE A 607 15.95 -10.88 49.40
C PHE A 607 14.65 -11.62 49.75
N ARG A 608 14.41 -12.81 49.16
CA ARG A 608 13.20 -13.59 49.43
C ARG A 608 13.11 -14.00 50.89
N TRP A 609 14.22 -14.40 51.50
CA TRP A 609 14.25 -14.74 52.92
C TRP A 609 13.85 -13.54 53.78
N ALA A 610 14.47 -12.37 53.55
CA ALA A 610 14.18 -11.15 54.30
C ALA A 610 12.70 -10.72 54.14
N ALA A 611 12.15 -10.84 52.93
CA ALA A 611 10.74 -10.58 52.66
C ALA A 611 9.82 -11.53 53.45
N CYS A 612 10.07 -12.84 53.41
CA CYS A 612 9.29 -13.83 54.16
C CYS A 612 9.33 -13.58 55.68
N GLN A 613 10.50 -13.20 56.23
CA GLN A 613 10.59 -12.86 57.64
C GLN A 613 9.80 -11.60 57.98
N LEU A 614 9.90 -10.54 57.16
CA LEU A 614 9.10 -9.33 57.35
C LEU A 614 7.60 -9.61 57.34
N ASP A 615 7.13 -10.49 56.45
CA ASP A 615 5.72 -10.92 56.44
C ASP A 615 5.35 -11.68 57.70
N ALA A 616 6.19 -12.61 58.16
CA ALA A 616 5.96 -13.32 59.41
C ALA A 616 5.95 -12.41 60.65
N LEU A 617 6.68 -11.29 60.62
CA LEU A 617 6.70 -10.31 61.73
C LEU A 617 5.43 -9.44 61.79
N LYS A 618 4.59 -9.41 60.74
CA LYS A 618 3.31 -8.69 60.74
C LYS A 618 2.33 -9.23 61.77
N ASP A 619 2.38 -10.54 62.01
CA ASP A 619 1.54 -11.24 62.99
C ASP A 619 1.98 -10.96 64.44
N CYS A 620 3.16 -10.38 64.65
CA CYS A 620 3.65 -10.03 65.99
C CYS A 620 2.95 -8.75 66.49
N VAL A 621 1.94 -8.92 67.34
CA VAL A 621 1.14 -7.80 67.88
C VAL A 621 1.77 -7.12 69.10
N ASN A 622 2.79 -7.72 69.73
CA ASN A 622 3.46 -7.18 70.91
C ASN A 622 4.98 -7.44 70.91
N LEU A 623 5.73 -6.65 71.70
CA LEU A 623 7.20 -6.71 71.74
C LEU A 623 7.75 -8.09 72.11
N ARG A 624 7.03 -8.85 72.95
CA ARG A 624 7.45 -10.20 73.33
C ARG A 624 7.39 -11.14 72.14
N SER A 625 6.25 -11.20 71.45
CA SER A 625 6.08 -12.01 70.24
C SER A 625 7.08 -11.64 69.14
N LEU A 626 7.40 -10.34 69.01
CA LEU A 626 8.40 -9.86 68.05
C LEU A 626 9.80 -10.38 68.40
N ARG A 627 10.24 -10.20 69.65
CA ARG A 627 11.57 -10.64 70.10
C ARG A 627 11.72 -12.15 70.07
N ASP A 628 10.68 -12.88 70.45
CA ASP A 628 10.64 -14.33 70.33
C ASP A 628 10.82 -14.71 68.84
N ALA A 629 10.06 -14.10 67.92
CA ALA A 629 10.20 -14.36 66.49
C ALA A 629 11.59 -14.01 65.92
N LEU A 630 12.22 -12.92 66.38
CA LEU A 630 13.58 -12.53 65.99
C LEU A 630 14.66 -13.49 66.54
N SER A 631 14.45 -14.07 67.73
CA SER A 631 15.38 -15.05 68.32
C SER A 631 15.34 -16.40 67.59
N PHE A 632 14.18 -16.78 67.04
CA PHE A 632 13.96 -18.05 66.31
C PHE A 632 13.78 -17.84 64.79
N LEU A 633 14.60 -16.96 64.21
CA LEU A 633 14.68 -16.80 62.75
C LEU A 633 15.36 -18.04 62.13
N PRO A 634 14.76 -18.63 61.07
CA PRO A 634 15.32 -19.79 60.36
C PRO A 634 16.64 -19.42 59.68
N GLU A 635 17.52 -20.41 59.51
CA GLU A 635 18.85 -20.21 58.90
C GLU A 635 18.78 -20.01 57.38
N ASP A 636 17.80 -20.62 56.72
CA ASP A 636 17.67 -20.63 55.26
C ASP A 636 16.21 -20.53 54.78
N LEU A 637 16.02 -20.60 53.45
CA LEU A 637 14.70 -20.61 52.83
C LEU A 637 13.92 -21.89 53.16
N ASP A 638 14.56 -23.05 53.26
CA ASP A 638 13.89 -24.32 53.52
C ASP A 638 13.30 -24.37 54.93
N GLY A 639 14.05 -23.90 55.94
CA GLY A 639 13.55 -23.69 57.30
C GLY A 639 12.45 -22.63 57.35
N THR A 640 12.53 -21.60 56.50
CA THR A 640 11.44 -20.61 56.36
C THR A 640 10.16 -21.25 55.84
N TYR A 641 10.24 -22.04 54.77
CA TYR A 641 9.07 -22.72 54.19
C TYR A 641 8.51 -23.77 55.13
N SER A 642 9.35 -24.57 55.78
CA SER A 642 8.93 -25.55 56.80
C SER A 642 8.12 -24.86 57.90
N ARG A 643 8.62 -23.74 58.43
CA ARG A 643 7.90 -22.96 59.45
C ARG A 643 6.58 -22.36 58.95
N ILE A 644 6.49 -21.96 57.68
CA ILE A 644 5.23 -21.47 57.10
C ILE A 644 4.21 -22.60 56.99
N LEU A 645 4.63 -23.77 56.48
CA LEU A 645 3.78 -24.95 56.33
C LEU A 645 3.28 -25.49 57.67
N GLU A 646 4.12 -25.49 58.72
CA GLU A 646 3.75 -25.90 60.08
C GLU A 646 2.73 -24.97 60.76
N LYS A 647 2.68 -23.69 60.37
CA LYS A 647 1.77 -22.69 60.96
C LYS A 647 0.36 -22.74 60.38
N VAL A 648 0.13 -23.50 59.32
CA VAL A 648 -1.18 -23.58 58.67
C VAL A 648 -2.12 -24.40 59.53
N SER A 649 -3.23 -23.80 59.98
CA SER A 649 -4.25 -24.49 60.78
C SER A 649 -4.79 -25.72 60.04
N GLU A 650 -5.10 -26.81 60.77
CA GLU A 650 -5.61 -28.06 60.17
C GLU A 650 -6.76 -27.85 59.17
N GLY A 651 -7.65 -26.87 59.42
CA GLY A 651 -8.76 -26.53 58.52
C GLY A 651 -8.37 -25.90 57.18
N ASN A 652 -7.19 -25.28 57.07
CA ASN A 652 -6.72 -24.61 55.85
C ASN A 652 -5.67 -25.42 55.08
N SER A 653 -5.20 -26.55 55.65
CA SER A 653 -4.15 -27.38 55.06
C SER A 653 -4.59 -27.97 53.71
N ARG A 654 -5.84 -28.44 53.62
CA ARG A 654 -6.43 -28.98 52.37
C ARG A 654 -6.41 -27.95 51.24
N ASP A 655 -6.86 -26.73 51.54
CA ASP A 655 -6.97 -25.65 50.55
C ASP A 655 -5.59 -25.18 50.10
N MET A 656 -4.66 -25.00 51.04
CA MET A 656 -3.28 -24.64 50.71
C MET A 656 -2.60 -25.68 49.83
N ILE A 657 -2.68 -26.97 50.20
CA ILE A 657 -2.10 -28.05 49.39
C ILE A 657 -2.69 -28.03 47.98
N ARG A 658 -4.00 -27.84 47.85
CA ARG A 658 -4.67 -27.81 46.55
C ARG A 658 -4.20 -26.61 45.72
N VAL A 659 -4.12 -25.41 46.29
CA VAL A 659 -3.60 -24.22 45.57
C VAL A 659 -2.16 -24.47 45.11
N LEU A 660 -1.30 -24.97 45.98
CA LEU A 660 0.10 -25.26 45.64
C LEU A 660 0.20 -26.30 44.53
N GLN A 661 -0.61 -27.37 44.56
CA GLN A 661 -0.66 -28.36 43.49
C GLN A 661 -1.04 -27.73 42.14
N PHE A 662 -2.09 -26.91 42.11
CA PHE A 662 -2.48 -26.24 40.87
C PHE A 662 -1.39 -25.27 40.41
N LEU A 663 -0.73 -24.53 41.30
CA LEU A 663 0.38 -23.66 40.91
C LEU A 663 1.57 -24.44 40.33
N THR A 664 1.90 -25.61 40.88
CA THR A 664 3.03 -26.42 40.38
C THR A 664 2.75 -27.16 39.08
N PHE A 665 1.47 -27.46 38.78
CA PHE A 665 1.08 -28.28 37.62
C PHE A 665 0.34 -27.48 36.53
N SER A 666 0.11 -26.19 36.73
CA SER A 666 -0.52 -25.36 35.71
C SER A 666 0.47 -25.02 34.59
N GLU A 667 0.04 -25.18 33.34
CA GLU A 667 0.88 -24.84 32.17
C GLU A 667 1.14 -23.32 32.04
N ARG A 668 0.30 -22.50 32.68
CA ARG A 668 0.41 -21.05 32.71
C ARG A 668 0.16 -20.52 34.12
N PRO A 669 0.57 -19.28 34.44
CA PRO A 669 0.19 -18.64 35.69
C PRO A 669 -1.33 -18.71 35.94
N LEU A 670 -1.70 -19.15 37.14
CA LEU A 670 -3.08 -19.41 37.54
C LEU A 670 -3.81 -18.09 37.80
N ARG A 671 -5.00 -17.90 37.24
CA ARG A 671 -5.81 -16.70 37.54
C ARG A 671 -6.38 -16.79 38.94
N LEU A 672 -6.56 -15.64 39.59
CA LEU A 672 -7.12 -15.57 40.94
C LEU A 672 -8.46 -16.31 41.04
N ASP A 673 -9.37 -16.07 40.09
CA ASP A 673 -10.69 -16.73 40.05
C ASP A 673 -10.57 -18.25 39.88
N GLU A 674 -9.59 -18.72 39.11
CA GLU A 674 -9.36 -20.15 38.86
C GLU A 674 -8.87 -20.86 40.12
N ALA A 675 -8.03 -20.20 40.92
CA ALA A 675 -7.59 -20.72 42.20
C ALA A 675 -8.71 -20.78 43.23
N ILE A 676 -9.61 -19.79 43.25
CA ILE A 676 -10.81 -19.81 44.11
C ILE A 676 -11.74 -20.95 43.69
N ASP A 677 -11.91 -21.16 42.38
CA ASP A 677 -12.73 -22.26 41.87
C ASP A 677 -12.08 -23.62 42.18
N ALA A 678 -10.76 -23.73 42.11
CA ALA A 678 -10.03 -24.95 42.48
C ALA A 678 -10.25 -25.34 43.95
N ILE A 679 -10.26 -24.37 44.87
CA ILE A 679 -10.56 -24.61 46.29
C ILE A 679 -12.01 -25.07 46.48
N ALA A 680 -12.97 -24.50 45.73
CA ALA A 680 -14.39 -24.80 45.84
C ALA A 680 -14.79 -26.20 45.32
N ILE A 681 -13.86 -26.94 44.69
CA ILE A 681 -14.09 -28.29 44.17
C ILE A 681 -13.82 -29.35 45.25
N ASP A 682 -14.84 -30.14 45.58
CA ASP A 682 -14.70 -31.37 46.36
C ASP A 682 -15.00 -32.60 45.49
N THR A 683 -13.97 -33.39 45.17
CA THR A 683 -14.09 -34.59 44.32
C THR A 683 -14.88 -35.73 44.97
N GLU A 684 -15.10 -35.67 46.29
CA GLU A 684 -15.88 -36.66 47.03
C GLU A 684 -17.39 -36.32 47.07
N GLU A 685 -17.78 -35.13 46.63
CA GLU A 685 -19.18 -34.69 46.58
C GLU A 685 -19.76 -34.69 45.15
N SER A 686 -21.09 -34.78 45.05
CA SER A 686 -21.83 -34.61 43.79
C SER A 686 -22.94 -33.55 43.95
N PRO A 687 -22.93 -32.46 43.17
CA PRO A 687 -21.89 -32.07 42.20
C PRO A 687 -20.58 -31.71 42.91
N ALA A 688 -19.45 -32.03 42.26
CA ALA A 688 -18.12 -31.80 42.81
C ALA A 688 -17.77 -30.30 42.95
N PHE A 689 -18.41 -29.44 42.15
CA PHE A 689 -18.29 -27.99 42.26
C PHE A 689 -19.59 -27.40 42.77
N ARG A 690 -19.50 -26.57 43.81
CA ARG A 690 -20.61 -25.77 44.32
C ARG A 690 -20.18 -24.31 44.44
N ALA A 691 -20.88 -23.41 43.77
CA ALA A 691 -20.56 -21.98 43.78
C ALA A 691 -20.62 -21.37 45.19
N GLU A 692 -21.44 -21.95 46.08
CA GLU A 692 -21.57 -21.57 47.49
C GLU A 692 -20.29 -21.83 48.32
N ASN A 693 -19.44 -22.76 47.87
CA ASN A 693 -18.15 -23.07 48.52
C ASN A 693 -17.02 -22.14 48.07
N ARG A 694 -17.29 -21.21 47.13
CA ARG A 694 -16.28 -20.21 46.73
C ARG A 694 -16.00 -19.28 47.90
N MET A 695 -14.72 -18.92 48.03
CA MET A 695 -14.29 -17.92 49.00
C MET A 695 -14.99 -16.57 48.71
N PRO A 696 -15.71 -15.97 49.68
CA PRO A 696 -16.48 -14.75 49.44
C PRO A 696 -15.62 -13.56 48.99
N ASN A 697 -14.38 -13.50 49.46
CA ASN A 697 -13.39 -12.51 49.07
C ASN A 697 -12.16 -13.22 48.46
N PRO A 698 -11.98 -13.16 47.13
CA PRO A 698 -10.88 -13.86 46.45
C PRO A 698 -9.48 -13.53 46.99
N LYS A 699 -9.26 -12.33 47.54
CA LYS A 699 -7.96 -11.93 48.07
C LYS A 699 -7.59 -12.66 49.37
N ASP A 700 -8.53 -13.30 50.04
CA ASP A 700 -8.27 -14.08 51.25
C ASP A 700 -7.46 -15.37 50.95
N ILE A 701 -7.29 -15.76 49.69
CA ILE A 701 -6.39 -16.86 49.30
C ILE A 701 -4.94 -16.60 49.72
N ALA A 702 -4.52 -15.33 49.76
CA ALA A 702 -3.20 -14.93 50.26
C ALA A 702 -3.05 -15.18 51.77
N ARG A 703 -4.16 -15.26 52.52
CA ARG A 703 -4.14 -15.66 53.93
C ARG A 703 -3.99 -17.16 54.09
N VAL A 704 -4.58 -17.95 53.18
CA VAL A 704 -4.48 -19.42 53.17
C VAL A 704 -3.06 -19.88 52.88
N CYS A 705 -2.41 -19.28 51.88
CA CYS A 705 -1.06 -19.67 51.45
C CYS A 705 0.06 -18.77 52.02
N SER A 706 -0.29 -17.78 52.86
CA SER A 706 0.67 -16.86 53.50
C SER A 706 1.68 -16.27 52.49
N SER A 707 2.97 -16.21 52.85
CA SER A 707 4.06 -15.72 52.00
C SER A 707 4.56 -16.71 50.94
N LEU A 708 3.87 -17.83 50.71
CA LEU A 708 4.20 -18.80 49.66
C LEU A 708 3.68 -18.38 48.29
N ILE A 709 2.74 -17.45 48.22
CA ILE A 709 2.18 -16.96 46.95
C ILE A 709 2.14 -15.44 46.90
N LYS A 710 2.15 -14.88 45.70
CA LYS A 710 1.87 -13.47 45.42
C LYS A 710 0.73 -13.33 44.44
N ILE A 711 -0.13 -12.35 44.69
CA ILE A 711 -1.16 -11.92 43.75
C ILE A 711 -0.61 -10.75 42.92
N ILE A 712 -0.48 -10.96 41.62
CA ILE A 712 0.13 -10.01 40.68
C ILE A 712 -0.95 -9.51 39.72
N THR A 713 -0.86 -8.24 39.32
CA THR A 713 -1.78 -7.66 38.32
C THR A 713 -1.16 -7.76 36.94
N ARG A 714 -1.85 -8.38 35.98
CA ARG A 714 -1.43 -8.43 34.57
C ARG A 714 -2.28 -7.44 33.77
N GLN A 715 -1.64 -6.47 33.12
CA GLN A 715 -2.30 -5.64 32.11
C GLN A 715 -2.37 -6.42 30.79
N ARG A 716 -3.57 -6.57 30.22
CA ARG A 716 -3.72 -7.03 28.84
C ARG A 716 -3.38 -5.89 27.88
N ALA A 717 -2.65 -6.20 26.81
CA ALA A 717 -2.73 -5.40 25.59
C ALA A 717 -4.16 -5.52 25.03
N LEU A 718 -4.73 -4.39 24.63
CA LEU A 718 -6.10 -4.27 24.14
C LEU A 718 -6.28 -5.06 22.84
N GLU A 719 -6.73 -6.30 22.95
CA GLU A 719 -7.46 -6.97 21.88
C GLU A 719 -8.90 -7.13 22.34
N ASP A 720 -9.79 -6.68 21.45
CA ASP A 720 -11.25 -6.67 21.51
C ASP A 720 -11.98 -5.52 22.20
N ASN A 721 -12.98 -5.10 21.44
CA ASN A 721 -13.78 -3.89 21.50
C ASN A 721 -14.84 -4.02 22.60
N GLU A 722 -14.45 -4.15 23.86
CA GLU A 722 -15.34 -3.96 25.00
C GLU A 722 -14.69 -3.10 26.09
N SER A 723 -15.29 -1.94 26.33
CA SER A 723 -14.90 -0.98 27.35
C SER A 723 -15.13 -1.54 28.75
N ARG A 724 -14.10 -2.19 29.31
CA ARG A 724 -13.77 -2.23 30.75
C ARG A 724 -12.33 -2.72 30.88
N ALA A 725 -11.47 -1.90 31.48
CA ALA A 725 -10.12 -2.30 31.86
C ALA A 725 -10.19 -3.41 32.93
N ASN A 726 -10.38 -4.66 32.51
CA ASN A 726 -10.27 -5.82 33.39
C ASN A 726 -8.79 -6.06 33.68
N ARG A 727 -8.36 -5.60 34.86
CA ARG A 727 -7.10 -6.03 35.46
C ARG A 727 -7.25 -7.51 35.82
N ASP A 728 -6.56 -8.39 35.11
CA ASP A 728 -6.49 -9.80 35.49
C ASP A 728 -5.50 -9.96 36.65
N TYR A 729 -5.92 -10.64 37.71
CA TYR A 729 -5.04 -11.01 38.82
C TYR A 729 -4.57 -12.45 38.62
N ILE A 730 -3.26 -12.68 38.69
CA ILE A 730 -2.65 -14.01 38.64
C ILE A 730 -1.97 -14.32 39.97
N ILE A 731 -1.79 -15.61 40.26
CA ILE A 731 -1.11 -16.12 41.44
C ILE A 731 0.17 -16.83 41.00
N GLU A 732 1.28 -16.47 41.64
CA GLU A 732 2.62 -17.05 41.42
C GLU A 732 3.28 -17.37 42.77
N LEU A 733 4.26 -18.28 42.77
CA LEU A 733 5.04 -18.71 43.95
C LEU A 733 6.08 -17.66 44.42
#